data_AF-A0A219AKF3-F1
#
_entry.id   AF-A0A219AKF3-F1
#
_cell.length_a   1.000
_cell.length_b   1.000
_cell.length_c   1.000
_cell.angle_alpha   90.00
_cell.angle_beta   90.00
_cell.angle_gamma   90.00
#
_symmetry.space_group_name_H-M   'P 1'
#
loop_
_entity.id
_entity.type
_entity.pdbx_description
1 polymer ?
#
loop_
_entity_poly.entity_id
_entity_poly.type
_entity_poly.pdbx_seq_one_letter_code
_entity_poly.pdbx_strand_id
1 'polypeptide(L)'
;MGIKMAFTNDETETLQALVRSCLLEINRLKTDLAAAEKERVDLENDKVRIAHDETINRLNAQLSQKDNEFAIYKNDVQDKFDDLRSQLFEKTEELNVKNKIIMDNENLISNQDEKIRKLSDFDANIKSVRTAIEDDISSIKSSLEEVLNGFKEGEELTDEKIKEKSDIIDQKNSEIKSLSKNIEEYKIQVLNLQNQIDSKDNFIELNDKLSIANHRLKEKEAELNDYKEDSVLKTDYDELIKKVNNLNDLIKSKDEIILGLKDSNSKIQSIQNELDHTKELLDSKTHELETMNNNMFSSEDYMNLKAEVNSLNTVLSSKESELQSLKENSISKNDYDSLKEKYDELEENYVPKSSYEELGNELQVIRDGTVDKDKYEKILKDFENYKKVAIPHEKYENLQNELSHLKDSSVSKEDYTNIELELSNIKNSSSEKIQKLENELNNIKLNSVSKEEYDRVKSELDSTKERVLNKDNEIASVKNSTIAKDDFNKIQNELNQVKRTLSDKNKLIEKFSKTTVDKSEYNKLVKEVSLKDQKIDRLEKIKDLFTELEAKNNADSEKVEKLQNKIKDIESGSNDELIKENESLKEEIQSKDEDIERLKEIETLYHKLIIPPKNDLTSFQSQVFNLIPDEPSTAEEIHEYIKRVAFDKISLKSIENILKKLIRKGYMKSEEDGDKVLYTKIVDDITTDDS
;
A
#
# COMPACT_ATOMS: atom_id res chain seq x y z
N MET A 1 -0.15 89.34 11.76
CA MET A 1 0.25 89.48 10.34
C MET A 1 -0.33 88.30 9.59
N GLY A 2 -1.54 88.46 9.06
CA GLY A 2 -2.19 87.45 8.21
C GLY A 2 -2.01 87.89 6.76
N ILE A 3 -1.25 87.13 5.98
CA ILE A 3 -1.08 87.38 4.56
C ILE A 3 -2.36 86.90 3.87
N LYS A 4 -3.32 87.82 3.68
CA LYS A 4 -4.39 87.65 2.70
C LYS A 4 -3.79 87.91 1.33
N MET A 5 -3.37 86.86 0.61
CA MET A 5 -3.19 86.96 -0.83
C MET A 5 -4.57 87.15 -1.47
N ALA A 6 -4.77 88.30 -2.12
CA ALA A 6 -5.94 88.55 -2.94
C ALA A 6 -5.69 87.93 -4.31
N PHE A 7 -6.18 86.71 -4.51
CA PHE A 7 -6.37 86.14 -5.85
C PHE A 7 -7.50 86.88 -6.55
N THR A 8 -7.45 87.02 -7.87
CA THR A 8 -8.61 87.47 -8.64
C THR A 8 -9.73 86.43 -8.48
N ASN A 9 -11.01 86.85 -8.50
CA ASN A 9 -12.15 85.96 -8.21
C ASN A 9 -12.13 84.68 -9.07
N ASP A 10 -11.62 84.79 -10.30
CA ASP A 10 -11.44 83.72 -11.29
C ASP A 10 -10.37 82.67 -10.90
N GLU A 11 -9.24 83.11 -10.34
CA GLU A 11 -8.15 82.22 -9.89
C GLU A 11 -8.58 81.42 -8.66
N THR A 12 -9.35 82.01 -7.75
CA THR A 12 -9.95 81.28 -6.63
C THR A 12 -10.96 80.25 -7.07
N GLU A 13 -11.78 80.53 -8.09
CA GLU A 13 -12.76 79.58 -8.61
C GLU A 13 -12.07 78.41 -9.34
N THR A 14 -11.04 78.67 -10.13
CA THR A 14 -10.25 77.63 -10.82
C THR A 14 -9.48 76.74 -9.85
N LEU A 15 -8.85 77.31 -8.80
CA LEU A 15 -8.24 76.53 -7.72
C LEU A 15 -9.27 75.69 -6.96
N GLN A 16 -10.45 76.24 -6.67
CA GLN A 16 -11.53 75.48 -6.03
C GLN A 16 -12.06 74.35 -6.91
N ALA A 17 -12.17 74.58 -8.24
CA ALA A 17 -12.56 73.54 -9.20
C ALA A 17 -11.52 72.42 -9.26
N LEU A 18 -10.22 72.76 -9.29
CA LEU A 18 -9.14 71.78 -9.27
C LEU A 18 -9.14 70.97 -7.96
N VAL A 19 -9.28 71.63 -6.80
CA VAL A 19 -9.36 70.95 -5.50
C VAL A 19 -10.58 70.03 -5.44
N ARG A 20 -11.74 70.45 -5.96
CA ARG A 20 -12.93 69.58 -6.07
C ARG A 20 -12.66 68.38 -6.97
N SER A 21 -12.00 68.57 -8.11
CA SER A 21 -11.63 67.49 -9.02
C SER A 21 -10.67 66.50 -8.35
N CYS A 22 -9.63 66.98 -7.67
CA CYS A 22 -8.70 66.14 -6.93
C CYS A 22 -9.40 65.39 -5.78
N LEU A 23 -10.31 66.02 -5.06
CA LEU A 23 -11.09 65.37 -4.00
C LEU A 23 -12.02 64.27 -4.55
N LEU A 24 -12.64 64.50 -5.70
CA LEU A 24 -13.46 63.49 -6.38
C LEU A 24 -12.60 62.31 -6.83
N GLU A 25 -11.42 62.58 -7.40
CA GLU A 25 -10.49 61.54 -7.84
C GLU A 25 -9.93 60.74 -6.65
N ILE A 26 -9.56 61.40 -5.55
CA ILE A 26 -9.15 60.73 -4.31
C ILE A 26 -10.27 59.86 -3.75
N ASN A 27 -11.52 60.34 -3.76
CA ASN A 27 -12.66 59.54 -3.29
C ASN A 27 -12.94 58.34 -4.19
N ARG A 28 -12.78 58.50 -5.52
CA ARG A 28 -12.86 57.41 -6.49
C ARG A 28 -11.76 56.37 -6.25
N LEU A 29 -10.51 56.80 -6.17
CA LEU A 29 -9.37 55.92 -5.87
C LEU A 29 -9.53 55.20 -4.53
N LYS A 30 -10.11 55.86 -3.51
CA LYS A 30 -10.39 55.25 -2.22
C LYS A 30 -11.49 54.17 -2.31
N THR A 31 -12.50 54.38 -3.15
CA THR A 31 -13.55 53.38 -3.38
C THR A 31 -13.02 52.19 -4.18
N ASP A 32 -12.23 52.45 -5.22
CA ASP A 32 -11.57 51.43 -6.03
C ASP A 32 -10.58 50.60 -5.18
N LEU A 33 -9.81 51.25 -4.29
CA LEU A 33 -8.91 50.57 -3.36
C LEU A 33 -9.67 49.66 -2.38
N ALA A 34 -10.78 50.14 -1.80
CA ALA A 34 -11.61 49.34 -0.90
C ALA A 34 -12.25 48.13 -1.62
N ALA A 35 -12.63 48.29 -2.89
CA ALA A 35 -13.13 47.19 -3.71
C ALA A 35 -12.04 46.15 -4.00
N ALA A 36 -10.83 46.60 -4.38
CA ALA A 36 -9.70 45.71 -4.62
C ALA A 36 -9.22 44.98 -3.35
N GLU A 37 -9.21 45.66 -2.19
CA GLU A 37 -8.89 45.02 -0.90
C GLU A 37 -9.92 43.96 -0.53
N LYS A 38 -11.21 44.22 -0.76
CA LYS A 38 -12.28 43.25 -0.54
C LYS A 38 -12.11 42.04 -1.45
N GLU A 39 -11.88 42.25 -2.74
CA GLU A 39 -11.66 41.17 -3.71
C GLU A 39 -10.43 40.33 -3.34
N ARG A 40 -9.35 40.97 -2.89
CA ARG A 40 -8.15 40.26 -2.40
C ARG A 40 -8.47 39.36 -1.20
N VAL A 41 -9.25 39.85 -0.23
CA VAL A 41 -9.66 39.06 0.94
C VAL A 41 -10.56 37.91 0.54
N ASP A 42 -11.51 38.13 -0.37
CA ASP A 42 -12.40 37.09 -0.88
C ASP A 42 -11.62 35.98 -1.61
N LEU A 43 -10.64 36.35 -2.45
CA LEU A 43 -9.73 35.41 -3.12
C LEU A 43 -8.84 34.62 -2.15
N GLU A 44 -8.34 35.27 -1.10
CA GLU A 44 -7.55 34.59 -0.05
C GLU A 44 -8.42 33.57 0.70
N ASN A 45 -9.66 33.94 1.04
CA ASN A 45 -10.61 33.03 1.68
C ASN A 45 -10.98 31.85 0.78
N ASP A 46 -11.19 32.08 -0.52
CA ASP A 46 -11.48 31.02 -1.48
C ASP A 46 -10.29 30.06 -1.65
N LYS A 47 -9.04 30.57 -1.67
CA LYS A 47 -7.84 29.72 -1.67
C LYS A 47 -7.78 28.81 -0.45
N VAL A 48 -8.05 29.36 0.74
CA VAL A 48 -8.08 28.57 1.99
C VAL A 48 -9.20 27.53 1.94
N ARG A 49 -10.38 27.88 1.42
CA ARG A 49 -11.50 26.94 1.27
C ARG A 49 -11.14 25.79 0.32
N ILE A 50 -10.56 26.10 -0.84
CA ILE A 50 -10.12 25.08 -1.82
C ILE A 50 -9.09 24.14 -1.21
N ALA A 51 -8.07 24.68 -0.50
CA ALA A 51 -7.07 23.85 0.15
C ALA A 51 -7.66 22.94 1.24
N HIS A 52 -8.64 23.44 2.01
CA HIS A 52 -9.38 22.61 2.97
C HIS A 52 -10.22 21.53 2.27
N ASP A 53 -10.94 21.86 1.20
CA ASP A 53 -11.75 20.91 0.45
C ASP A 53 -10.88 19.80 -0.17
N GLU A 54 -9.72 20.14 -0.72
CA GLU A 54 -8.73 19.16 -1.21
C GLU A 54 -8.23 18.23 -0.09
N THR A 55 -7.95 18.80 1.08
CA THR A 55 -7.52 18.02 2.26
C THR A 55 -8.62 17.07 2.74
N ILE A 56 -9.87 17.57 2.81
CA ILE A 56 -11.05 16.77 3.18
C ILE A 56 -11.27 15.63 2.17
N ASN A 57 -11.18 15.92 0.88
CA ASN A 57 -11.33 14.91 -0.17
C ASN A 57 -10.25 13.82 -0.09
N ARG A 58 -9.00 14.22 0.19
CA ARG A 58 -7.90 13.28 0.40
C ARG A 58 -8.13 12.40 1.63
N LEU A 59 -8.55 12.98 2.75
CA LEU A 59 -8.86 12.24 3.97
C LEU A 59 -10.04 11.29 3.77
N ASN A 60 -11.08 11.71 3.07
CA ASN A 60 -12.23 10.86 2.74
C ASN A 60 -11.85 9.68 1.83
N ALA A 61 -10.98 9.91 0.84
CA ALA A 61 -10.45 8.83 0.00
C ALA A 61 -9.64 7.81 0.82
N GLN A 62 -8.81 8.29 1.74
CA GLN A 62 -8.05 7.43 2.66
C GLN A 62 -8.96 6.65 3.61
N LEU A 63 -10.00 7.29 4.15
CA LEU A 63 -11.01 6.63 4.99
C LEU A 63 -11.73 5.53 4.21
N SER A 64 -12.21 5.83 2.99
CA SER A 64 -12.87 4.84 2.14
C SER A 64 -11.96 3.66 1.79
N GLN A 65 -10.67 3.92 1.53
CA GLN A 65 -9.70 2.85 1.34
C GLN A 65 -9.53 2.00 2.61
N LYS A 66 -9.41 2.63 3.78
CA LYS A 66 -9.27 1.93 5.06
C LYS A 66 -10.52 1.13 5.43
N ASP A 67 -11.71 1.63 5.12
CA ASP A 67 -12.97 0.90 5.31
C ASP A 67 -13.03 -0.35 4.43
N ASN A 68 -12.57 -0.27 3.18
CA ASN A 68 -12.48 -1.43 2.30
C ASN A 68 -11.46 -2.46 2.81
N GLU A 69 -10.27 -2.02 3.24
CA GLU A 69 -9.25 -2.89 3.85
C GLU A 69 -9.80 -3.58 5.11
N PHE A 70 -10.53 -2.84 5.96
CA PHE A 70 -11.17 -3.37 7.16
C PHE A 70 -12.27 -4.39 6.83
N ALA A 71 -13.06 -4.15 5.79
CA ALA A 71 -14.08 -5.08 5.33
C ALA A 71 -13.47 -6.40 4.83
N ILE A 72 -12.35 -6.33 4.09
CA ILE A 72 -11.61 -7.52 3.67
C ILE A 72 -11.09 -8.28 4.88
N TYR A 73 -10.41 -7.60 5.81
CA TYR A 73 -9.89 -8.24 7.02
C TYR A 73 -10.99 -8.89 7.86
N LYS A 74 -12.14 -8.24 7.97
CA LYS A 74 -13.32 -8.78 8.67
C LYS A 74 -13.83 -10.06 8.01
N ASN A 75 -13.90 -10.09 6.67
CA ASN A 75 -14.33 -11.28 5.94
C ASN A 75 -13.31 -12.42 6.10
N ASP A 76 -12.01 -12.14 5.99
CA ASP A 76 -10.96 -13.15 6.18
C ASP A 76 -11.01 -13.78 7.59
N VAL A 77 -11.27 -12.96 8.62
CA VAL A 77 -11.44 -13.44 10.00
C VAL A 77 -12.72 -14.29 10.12
N GLN A 78 -13.80 -13.89 9.46
CA GLN A 78 -15.06 -14.64 9.45
C GLN A 78 -14.89 -16.00 8.76
N ASP A 79 -14.23 -16.04 7.60
CA ASP A 79 -13.96 -17.27 6.87
C ASP A 79 -13.10 -18.24 7.69
N LYS A 80 -12.05 -17.73 8.38
CA LYS A 80 -11.25 -18.53 9.31
C LYS A 80 -12.06 -19.05 10.50
N PHE A 81 -13.00 -18.24 11.00
CA PHE A 81 -13.87 -18.66 12.10
C PHE A 81 -14.81 -19.78 11.66
N ASP A 82 -15.37 -19.69 10.45
CA ASP A 82 -16.28 -20.69 9.89
C ASP A 82 -15.55 -22.00 9.52
N ASP A 83 -14.31 -21.93 9.05
CA ASP A 83 -13.43 -23.08 8.87
C ASP A 83 -13.12 -23.78 10.20
N LEU A 84 -12.67 -23.03 11.22
CA LEU A 84 -12.41 -23.57 12.56
C LEU A 84 -13.67 -24.20 13.17
N ARG A 85 -14.83 -23.59 12.96
CA ARG A 85 -16.12 -24.12 13.43
C ARG A 85 -16.48 -25.43 12.74
N SER A 86 -16.20 -25.55 11.44
CA SER A 86 -16.43 -26.78 10.67
C SER A 86 -15.51 -27.91 11.14
N GLN A 87 -14.22 -27.62 11.33
CA GLN A 87 -13.25 -28.59 11.88
C GLN A 87 -13.62 -29.05 13.30
N LEU A 88 -14.12 -28.14 14.14
CA LEU A 88 -14.60 -28.49 15.48
C LEU A 88 -15.84 -29.40 15.43
N PHE A 89 -16.74 -29.14 14.50
CA PHE A 89 -17.93 -29.97 14.30
C PHE A 89 -17.53 -31.40 13.87
N GLU A 90 -16.65 -31.52 12.88
CA GLU A 90 -16.14 -32.81 12.40
C GLU A 90 -15.42 -33.60 13.51
N LYS A 91 -14.56 -32.93 14.30
CA LYS A 91 -13.92 -33.59 15.44
C LYS A 91 -14.91 -34.03 16.52
N THR A 92 -15.98 -33.26 16.73
CA THR A 92 -17.03 -33.62 17.69
C THR A 92 -17.78 -34.86 17.21
N GLU A 93 -18.09 -34.94 15.92
CA GLU A 93 -18.71 -36.14 15.33
C GLU A 93 -17.78 -37.35 15.35
N GLU A 94 -16.48 -37.20 15.03
CA GLU A 94 -15.49 -38.28 15.15
C GLU A 94 -15.42 -38.81 16.60
N LEU A 95 -15.45 -37.90 17.59
CA LEU A 95 -15.43 -38.26 19.00
C LEU A 95 -16.72 -38.98 19.42
N ASN A 96 -17.88 -38.55 18.94
CA ASN A 96 -19.16 -39.24 19.17
C ASN A 96 -19.15 -40.67 18.61
N VAL A 97 -18.63 -40.85 17.39
CA VAL A 97 -18.49 -42.19 16.78
C VAL A 97 -17.52 -43.06 17.59
N LYS A 98 -16.37 -42.52 18.01
CA LYS A 98 -15.41 -43.25 18.85
C LYS A 98 -16.01 -43.66 20.19
N ASN A 99 -16.74 -42.76 20.85
CA ASN A 99 -17.41 -43.07 22.12
C ASN A 99 -18.45 -44.18 21.94
N LYS A 100 -19.19 -44.19 20.83
CA LYS A 100 -20.12 -45.27 20.52
C LYS A 100 -19.41 -46.62 20.33
N ILE A 101 -18.30 -46.64 19.58
CA ILE A 101 -17.49 -47.85 19.38
C ILE A 101 -16.92 -48.35 20.73
N ILE A 102 -16.46 -47.44 21.59
CA ILE A 102 -15.97 -47.79 22.93
C ILE A 102 -17.09 -48.45 23.74
N MET A 103 -18.29 -47.87 23.79
CA MET A 103 -19.44 -48.47 24.48
C MET A 103 -19.80 -49.86 23.92
N ASP A 104 -19.81 -50.01 22.59
CA ASP A 104 -20.11 -51.30 21.97
C ASP A 104 -19.05 -52.36 22.32
N ASN A 105 -17.77 -51.96 22.38
CA ASN A 105 -16.67 -52.83 22.80
C ASN A 105 -16.72 -53.17 24.29
N GLU A 106 -17.04 -52.22 25.17
CA GLU A 106 -17.22 -52.47 26.59
C GLU A 106 -18.33 -53.50 26.85
N ASN A 107 -19.45 -53.40 26.11
CA ASN A 107 -20.53 -54.38 26.15
C ASN A 107 -20.08 -55.76 25.65
N LEU A 108 -19.27 -55.83 24.59
CA LEU A 108 -18.70 -57.09 24.09
C LEU A 108 -17.74 -57.73 25.09
N ILE A 109 -16.86 -56.94 25.70
CA ILE A 109 -15.92 -57.41 26.73
C ILE A 109 -16.70 -57.95 27.93
N SER A 110 -17.71 -57.22 28.42
CA SER A 110 -18.55 -57.69 29.53
C SER A 110 -19.22 -59.03 29.23
N ASN A 111 -19.74 -59.21 28.02
CA ASN A 111 -20.32 -60.48 27.58
C ASN A 111 -19.28 -61.62 27.47
N GLN A 112 -18.04 -61.30 27.08
CA GLN A 112 -16.95 -62.26 27.02
C GLN A 112 -16.47 -62.67 28.42
N ASP A 113 -16.37 -61.72 29.35
CA ASP A 113 -16.01 -61.98 30.75
C ASP A 113 -17.01 -62.94 31.41
N GLU A 114 -18.31 -62.78 31.12
CA GLU A 114 -19.34 -63.71 31.62
C GLU A 114 -19.15 -65.13 31.06
N LYS A 115 -18.77 -65.26 29.77
CA LYS A 115 -18.46 -66.56 29.17
C LYS A 115 -17.21 -67.18 29.77
N ILE A 116 -16.16 -66.40 29.99
CA ILE A 116 -14.92 -66.85 30.63
C ILE A 116 -15.23 -67.37 32.03
N ARG A 117 -16.07 -66.68 32.79
CA ARG A 117 -16.49 -67.12 34.12
C ARG A 117 -17.20 -68.48 34.08
N LYS A 118 -18.15 -68.66 33.16
CA LYS A 118 -18.84 -69.95 32.95
C LYS A 118 -17.87 -71.09 32.58
N LEU A 119 -16.87 -70.81 31.74
CA LEU A 119 -15.84 -71.78 31.39
C LEU A 119 -14.92 -72.11 32.56
N SER A 120 -14.57 -71.14 33.39
CA SER A 120 -13.80 -71.35 34.61
C SER A 120 -14.53 -72.24 35.60
N ASP A 121 -15.84 -72.02 35.79
CA ASP A 121 -16.68 -72.87 36.65
C ASP A 121 -16.74 -74.30 36.09
N PHE A 122 -16.82 -74.46 34.77
CA PHE A 122 -16.78 -75.76 34.12
C PHE A 122 -15.43 -76.48 34.28
N ASP A 123 -14.31 -75.77 34.15
CA ASP A 123 -12.96 -76.33 34.39
C ASP A 123 -12.80 -76.78 35.85
N ALA A 124 -13.32 -76.02 36.81
CA ALA A 124 -13.34 -76.42 38.22
C ALA A 124 -14.14 -77.72 38.43
N ASN A 125 -15.28 -77.86 37.77
CA ASN A 125 -16.08 -79.09 37.82
C ASN A 125 -15.34 -80.28 37.21
N ILE A 126 -14.67 -80.10 36.05
CA ILE A 126 -13.85 -81.16 35.44
C ILE A 126 -12.72 -81.59 36.38
N LYS A 127 -12.02 -80.64 37.02
CA LYS A 127 -10.98 -80.95 37.99
C LYS A 127 -11.52 -81.78 39.14
N SER A 128 -12.68 -81.41 39.69
CA SER A 128 -13.33 -82.18 40.76
C SER A 128 -13.66 -83.61 40.33
N VAL A 129 -14.24 -83.80 39.13
CA VAL A 129 -14.53 -85.14 38.59
C VAL A 129 -13.24 -85.94 38.40
N ARG A 130 -12.19 -85.31 37.89
CA ARG A 130 -10.89 -85.96 37.69
C ARG A 130 -10.28 -86.43 39.01
N THR A 131 -10.30 -85.59 40.05
CA THR A 131 -9.80 -85.99 41.37
C THR A 131 -10.58 -87.17 41.94
N ALA A 132 -11.92 -87.16 41.82
CA ALA A 132 -12.74 -88.29 42.24
C ALA A 132 -12.38 -89.60 41.50
N ILE A 133 -12.14 -89.54 40.19
CA ILE A 133 -11.70 -90.70 39.41
C ILE A 133 -10.29 -91.17 39.83
N GLU A 134 -9.37 -90.26 40.10
CA GLU A 134 -8.01 -90.59 40.57
C GLU A 134 -8.03 -91.27 41.96
N ASP A 135 -8.93 -90.83 42.84
CA ASP A 135 -9.17 -91.45 44.15
C ASP A 135 -9.75 -92.86 44.00
N ASP A 136 -10.76 -93.04 43.13
CA ASP A 136 -11.36 -94.34 42.84
C ASP A 136 -10.35 -95.32 42.25
N ILE A 137 -9.51 -94.88 41.30
CA ILE A 137 -8.43 -95.70 40.71
C ILE A 137 -7.42 -96.12 41.78
N SER A 138 -7.05 -95.20 42.67
CA SER A 138 -6.09 -95.49 43.76
C SER A 138 -6.66 -96.51 44.74
N SER A 139 -7.95 -96.39 45.08
CA SER A 139 -8.67 -97.36 45.90
C SER A 139 -8.68 -98.76 45.27
N ILE A 140 -9.09 -98.85 44.00
CA ILE A 140 -9.10 -100.11 43.24
C ILE A 140 -7.70 -100.75 43.19
N LYS A 141 -6.67 -99.94 42.95
CA LYS A 141 -5.28 -100.42 42.90
C LYS A 141 -4.84 -101.02 44.24
N SER A 142 -5.14 -100.35 45.36
CA SER A 142 -4.82 -100.84 46.70
C SER A 142 -5.52 -102.18 46.98
N SER A 143 -6.80 -102.30 46.65
CA SER A 143 -7.56 -103.55 46.82
C SER A 143 -6.99 -104.69 45.94
N LEU A 144 -6.53 -104.39 44.73
CA LEU A 144 -5.91 -105.38 43.85
C LEU A 144 -4.53 -105.84 44.34
N GLU A 145 -3.71 -104.95 44.88
CA GLU A 145 -2.42 -105.29 45.49
C GLU A 145 -2.59 -106.18 46.73
N GLU A 146 -3.62 -105.92 47.54
CA GLU A 146 -3.97 -106.76 48.70
C GLU A 146 -4.37 -108.18 48.28
N VAL A 147 -5.24 -108.30 47.27
CA VAL A 147 -5.66 -109.60 46.71
C VAL A 147 -4.46 -110.36 46.13
N LEU A 148 -3.59 -109.69 45.37
CA LEU A 148 -2.41 -110.30 44.76
C LEU A 148 -1.37 -110.78 45.80
N ASN A 149 -1.21 -110.05 46.91
CA ASN A 149 -0.35 -110.49 48.01
C ASN A 149 -0.92 -111.73 48.71
N GLY A 150 -2.25 -111.82 48.87
CA GLY A 150 -2.92 -113.01 49.40
C GLY A 150 -2.74 -114.28 48.55
N PHE A 151 -2.42 -114.14 47.25
CA PHE A 151 -2.12 -115.29 46.38
C PHE A 151 -0.66 -115.76 46.44
N LYS A 152 0.26 -114.98 47.03
CA LYS A 152 1.70 -115.33 47.13
C LYS A 152 2.03 -116.17 48.36
N GLU A 153 1.18 -116.19 49.38
CA GLU A 153 1.29 -117.08 50.54
C GLU A 153 0.55 -118.39 50.22
N GLY A 154 1.27 -119.35 49.66
CA GLY A 154 0.70 -120.64 49.28
C GLY A 154 0.36 -121.51 50.49
N GLU A 155 -0.79 -122.19 50.47
CA GLU A 155 -1.00 -123.44 51.22
C GLU A 155 -2.26 -124.19 50.79
N GLU A 156 -2.14 -125.52 50.81
CA GLU A 156 -3.03 -126.57 50.28
C GLU A 156 -4.52 -126.43 50.64
N LEU A 157 -5.38 -126.92 49.73
CA LEU A 157 -6.84 -126.89 49.81
C LEU A 157 -7.37 -128.02 50.71
N THR A 158 -7.95 -127.64 51.85
CA THR A 158 -8.88 -128.45 52.64
C THR A 158 -10.33 -128.09 52.31
N ASP A 159 -11.28 -128.98 52.59
CA ASP A 159 -12.71 -128.78 52.28
C ASP A 159 -13.33 -127.54 52.94
N GLU A 160 -12.71 -127.02 54.00
CA GLU A 160 -13.11 -125.77 54.68
C GLU A 160 -12.70 -124.52 53.87
N LYS A 161 -11.54 -124.55 53.20
CA LYS A 161 -11.12 -123.52 52.23
C LYS A 161 -12.00 -123.56 50.98
N ILE A 162 -12.54 -124.71 50.57
CA ILE A 162 -13.49 -124.78 49.45
C ILE A 162 -14.79 -124.06 49.81
N LYS A 163 -15.26 -124.18 51.05
CA LYS A 163 -16.44 -123.46 51.54
C LYS A 163 -16.20 -121.96 51.63
N GLU A 164 -15.06 -121.54 52.17
CA GLU A 164 -14.65 -120.13 52.21
C GLU A 164 -14.48 -119.54 50.78
N LYS A 165 -13.91 -120.31 49.85
CA LYS A 165 -13.83 -119.93 48.43
C LYS A 165 -15.22 -119.84 47.79
N SER A 166 -16.16 -120.72 48.17
CA SER A 166 -17.56 -120.65 47.71
C SER A 166 -18.25 -119.39 48.23
N ASP A 167 -18.05 -119.02 49.50
CA ASP A 167 -18.61 -117.80 50.09
C ASP A 167 -18.01 -116.54 49.43
N ILE A 168 -16.71 -116.55 49.10
CA ILE A 168 -16.06 -115.49 48.32
C ILE A 168 -16.63 -115.42 46.89
N ILE A 169 -16.90 -116.57 46.27
CA ILE A 169 -17.53 -116.61 44.94
C ILE A 169 -18.94 -116.02 44.99
N ASP A 170 -19.71 -116.30 46.05
CA ASP A 170 -21.06 -115.74 46.23
C ASP A 170 -21.02 -114.23 46.52
N GLN A 171 -20.02 -113.76 47.27
CA GLN A 171 -19.77 -112.34 47.47
C GLN A 171 -19.37 -111.66 46.15
N LYS A 172 -18.46 -112.25 45.37
CA LYS A 172 -18.06 -111.73 44.06
C LYS A 172 -19.21 -111.76 43.05
N ASN A 173 -20.09 -112.76 43.11
CA ASN A 173 -21.32 -112.78 42.31
C ASN A 173 -22.29 -111.64 42.68
N SER A 174 -22.36 -111.29 43.96
CA SER A 174 -23.16 -110.16 44.43
C SER A 174 -22.57 -108.82 43.97
N GLU A 175 -21.24 -108.71 43.96
CA GLU A 175 -20.50 -107.55 43.44
C GLU A 175 -20.61 -107.42 41.92
N ILE A 176 -20.57 -108.54 41.18
CA ILE A 176 -20.84 -108.57 39.73
C ILE A 176 -22.28 -108.12 39.43
N LYS A 177 -23.25 -108.47 40.28
CA LYS A 177 -24.63 -108.00 40.14
C LYS A 177 -24.77 -106.50 40.36
N SER A 178 -24.07 -105.92 41.35
CA SER A 178 -24.09 -104.47 41.56
C SER A 178 -23.40 -103.71 40.42
N LEU A 179 -22.25 -104.21 39.95
CA LEU A 179 -21.55 -103.64 38.80
C LEU A 179 -22.39 -103.74 37.52
N SER A 180 -23.08 -104.85 37.30
CA SER A 180 -24.01 -105.01 36.17
C SER A 180 -25.16 -104.00 36.24
N LYS A 181 -25.65 -103.69 37.44
CA LYS A 181 -26.65 -102.65 37.64
C LYS A 181 -26.10 -101.26 37.29
N ASN A 182 -24.87 -100.94 37.72
CA ASN A 182 -24.22 -99.67 37.40
C ASN A 182 -23.95 -99.53 35.89
N ILE A 183 -23.57 -100.61 35.21
CA ILE A 183 -23.40 -100.62 33.75
C ILE A 183 -24.73 -100.29 33.04
N GLU A 184 -25.85 -100.81 33.54
CA GLU A 184 -27.16 -100.52 32.96
C GLU A 184 -27.60 -99.07 33.22
N GLU A 185 -27.24 -98.49 34.37
CA GLU A 185 -27.42 -97.05 34.65
C GLU A 185 -26.56 -96.18 33.73
N TYR A 186 -25.30 -96.55 33.47
CA TYR A 186 -24.44 -95.84 32.51
C TYR A 186 -24.95 -95.96 31.07
N LYS A 187 -25.51 -97.11 30.67
CA LYS A 187 -26.20 -97.24 29.37
C LYS A 187 -27.37 -96.27 29.25
N ILE A 188 -28.17 -96.11 30.30
CA ILE A 188 -29.29 -95.17 30.32
C ILE A 188 -28.79 -93.73 30.17
N GLN A 189 -27.68 -93.36 30.84
CA GLN A 189 -27.07 -92.04 30.70
C GLN A 189 -26.52 -91.80 29.28
N VAL A 190 -25.85 -92.80 28.68
CA VAL A 190 -25.36 -92.73 27.30
C VAL A 190 -26.53 -92.59 26.32
N LEU A 191 -27.62 -93.33 26.51
CA LEU A 191 -28.85 -93.17 25.72
C LEU A 191 -29.45 -91.77 25.84
N ASN A 192 -29.39 -91.17 27.03
CA ASN A 192 -29.92 -89.83 27.25
C ASN A 192 -29.06 -88.75 26.58
N LEU A 193 -27.72 -88.88 26.65
CA LEU A 193 -26.78 -88.02 25.92
C LEU A 193 -26.90 -88.20 24.41
N GLN A 194 -27.10 -89.44 23.94
CA GLN A 194 -27.35 -89.73 22.54
C GLN A 194 -28.65 -89.06 22.06
N ASN A 195 -29.73 -89.11 22.85
CA ASN A 195 -30.97 -88.40 22.54
C ASN A 195 -30.83 -86.86 22.57
N GLN A 196 -29.90 -86.31 23.36
CA GLN A 196 -29.56 -84.88 23.33
C GLN A 196 -28.73 -84.48 22.09
N ILE A 197 -27.98 -85.42 21.50
CA ILE A 197 -27.24 -85.22 20.25
C ILE A 197 -28.17 -85.41 19.04
N ASP A 198 -29.12 -86.34 19.13
CA ASP A 198 -30.09 -86.67 18.08
C ASP A 198 -31.32 -85.74 18.05
N SER A 199 -31.48 -84.81 19.01
CA SER A 199 -32.46 -83.73 18.90
C SER A 199 -32.02 -82.73 17.82
N LYS A 200 -32.41 -83.04 16.58
CA LYS A 200 -32.16 -82.33 15.32
C LYS A 200 -32.53 -80.83 15.30
N ASP A 201 -33.05 -80.25 16.37
CA ASP A 201 -33.59 -78.89 16.39
C ASP A 201 -32.53 -77.83 16.10
N ASN A 202 -31.31 -77.97 16.65
CA ASN A 202 -30.21 -77.06 16.37
C ASN A 202 -29.69 -77.18 14.92
N PHE A 203 -29.71 -78.38 14.34
CA PHE A 203 -29.27 -78.59 12.95
C PHE A 203 -30.30 -78.09 11.95
N ILE A 204 -31.59 -78.29 12.22
CA ILE A 204 -32.69 -77.79 11.39
C ILE A 204 -32.69 -76.26 11.39
N GLU A 205 -32.51 -75.62 12.56
CA GLU A 205 -32.45 -74.15 12.64
C GLU A 205 -31.23 -73.57 11.91
N LEU A 206 -30.08 -74.24 11.98
CA LEU A 206 -28.88 -73.84 11.23
C LEU A 206 -29.08 -73.99 9.71
N ASN A 207 -29.74 -75.07 9.29
CA ASN A 207 -30.02 -75.35 7.88
C ASN A 207 -31.03 -74.36 7.29
N ASP A 208 -32.04 -73.95 8.07
CA ASP A 208 -32.99 -72.91 7.67
C ASP A 208 -32.31 -71.54 7.53
N LYS A 209 -31.42 -71.18 8.47
CA LYS A 209 -30.60 -69.96 8.38
C LYS A 209 -29.68 -69.98 7.15
N LEU A 210 -29.07 -71.12 6.85
CA LEU A 210 -28.22 -71.29 5.65
C LEU A 210 -29.02 -71.14 4.36
N SER A 211 -30.24 -71.67 4.30
CA SER A 211 -31.12 -71.57 3.14
C SER A 211 -31.55 -70.11 2.88
N ILE A 212 -31.87 -69.35 3.94
CA ILE A 212 -32.21 -67.92 3.85
C ILE A 212 -31.00 -67.10 3.34
N ALA A 213 -29.79 -67.39 3.85
CA ALA A 213 -28.58 -66.70 3.41
C ALA A 213 -28.28 -66.94 1.92
N ASN A 214 -28.44 -68.18 1.44
CA ASN A 214 -28.24 -68.53 0.03
C ASN A 214 -29.25 -67.85 -0.90
N HIS A 215 -30.51 -67.69 -0.48
CA HIS A 215 -31.50 -66.97 -1.28
C HIS A 215 -31.12 -65.49 -1.45
N ARG A 216 -30.70 -64.83 -0.36
CA ARG A 216 -30.26 -63.42 -0.40
C ARG A 216 -29.03 -63.23 -1.28
N LEU A 217 -28.13 -64.20 -1.31
CA LEU A 217 -26.91 -64.14 -2.13
C LEU A 217 -27.26 -64.20 -3.62
N LYS A 218 -28.19 -65.09 -4.01
CA LYS A 218 -28.70 -65.14 -5.39
C LYS A 218 -29.43 -63.87 -5.82
N GLU A 219 -30.22 -63.26 -4.93
CA GLU A 219 -30.86 -61.96 -5.22
C GLU A 219 -29.82 -60.86 -5.44
N LYS A 220 -28.75 -60.84 -4.64
CA LYS A 220 -27.66 -59.86 -4.80
C LYS A 220 -26.84 -60.10 -6.07
N GLU A 221 -26.64 -61.36 -6.47
CA GLU A 221 -25.99 -61.69 -7.75
C GLU A 221 -26.83 -61.27 -8.95
N ALA A 222 -28.15 -61.43 -8.88
CA ALA A 222 -29.06 -60.96 -9.93
C ALA A 222 -29.06 -59.42 -10.03
N GLU A 223 -29.15 -58.71 -8.89
CA GLU A 223 -29.00 -57.25 -8.86
C GLU A 223 -27.66 -56.80 -9.46
N LEU A 224 -26.55 -57.49 -9.14
CA LEU A 224 -25.22 -57.16 -9.66
C LEU A 224 -25.11 -57.34 -11.18
N ASN A 225 -25.83 -58.30 -11.76
CA ASN A 225 -25.86 -58.49 -13.21
C ASN A 225 -26.68 -57.41 -13.91
N ASP A 226 -27.81 -56.98 -13.35
CA ASP A 226 -28.60 -55.86 -13.90
C ASP A 226 -27.78 -54.56 -13.89
N TYR A 227 -26.99 -54.29 -12.84
CA TYR A 227 -26.09 -53.12 -12.80
C TYR A 227 -24.95 -53.17 -13.83
N LYS A 228 -24.56 -54.35 -14.32
CA LYS A 228 -23.54 -54.47 -15.38
C LYS A 228 -24.09 -54.13 -16.75
N GLU A 229 -25.35 -54.44 -17.02
CA GLU A 229 -26.00 -54.13 -18.30
C GLU A 229 -26.37 -52.64 -18.45
N ASP A 230 -26.65 -51.93 -17.33
CA ASP A 230 -26.99 -50.49 -17.32
C ASP A 230 -25.77 -49.53 -17.30
N SER A 231 -24.55 -50.05 -17.33
CA SER A 231 -23.32 -49.22 -17.28
C SER A 231 -22.87 -48.76 -18.67
N VAL A 232 -22.52 -47.47 -18.78
CA VAL A 232 -22.14 -46.77 -20.03
C VAL A 232 -21.13 -47.59 -20.83
N LEU A 233 -21.48 -47.93 -22.07
CA LEU A 233 -20.63 -48.68 -23.00
C LEU A 233 -19.27 -47.98 -23.14
N LYS A 234 -18.19 -48.75 -23.01
CA LYS A 234 -16.78 -48.28 -23.08
C LYS A 234 -16.48 -47.38 -24.29
N THR A 235 -17.21 -47.57 -25.39
CA THR A 235 -17.17 -46.74 -26.61
C THR A 235 -17.55 -45.28 -26.38
N ASP A 236 -18.52 -44.97 -25.51
CA ASP A 236 -18.97 -43.60 -25.26
C ASP A 236 -17.96 -42.85 -24.38
N TYR A 237 -17.31 -43.56 -23.45
CA TYR A 237 -16.21 -43.03 -22.65
C TYR A 237 -14.98 -42.69 -23.51
N ASP A 238 -14.63 -43.56 -24.45
CA ASP A 238 -13.50 -43.32 -25.38
C ASP A 238 -13.78 -42.14 -26.32
N GLU A 239 -15.04 -41.95 -26.74
CA GLU A 239 -15.44 -40.79 -27.56
C GLU A 239 -15.41 -39.49 -26.76
N LEU A 240 -15.75 -39.53 -25.47
CA LEU A 240 -15.64 -38.40 -24.56
C LEU A 240 -14.18 -38.01 -24.33
N ILE A 241 -13.28 -38.99 -24.13
CA ILE A 241 -11.83 -38.75 -24.01
C ILE A 241 -11.27 -38.09 -25.27
N LYS A 242 -11.68 -38.53 -26.47
CA LYS A 242 -11.28 -37.86 -27.72
C LYS A 242 -11.73 -36.40 -27.79
N LYS A 243 -12.96 -36.10 -27.35
CA LYS A 243 -13.46 -34.72 -27.30
C LYS A 243 -12.67 -33.87 -26.29
N VAL A 244 -12.34 -34.42 -25.13
CA VAL A 244 -11.52 -33.74 -24.11
C VAL A 244 -10.10 -33.45 -24.63
N ASN A 245 -9.47 -34.41 -25.31
CA ASN A 245 -8.14 -34.20 -25.88
C ASN A 245 -8.13 -33.12 -26.97
N ASN A 246 -9.12 -33.12 -27.88
CA ASN A 246 -9.25 -32.07 -28.88
C ASN A 246 -9.47 -30.68 -28.27
N LEU A 247 -10.22 -30.60 -27.15
CA LEU A 247 -10.39 -29.35 -26.41
C LEU A 247 -9.08 -28.89 -25.77
N ASN A 248 -8.30 -29.81 -25.21
CA ASN A 248 -6.98 -29.49 -24.65
C ASN A 248 -5.99 -28.98 -25.69
N ASP A 249 -5.98 -29.56 -26.89
CA ASP A 249 -5.14 -29.08 -28.00
C ASP A 249 -5.56 -27.68 -28.46
N LEU A 250 -6.87 -27.40 -28.47
CA LEU A 250 -7.39 -26.07 -28.77
C LEU A 250 -7.04 -25.04 -27.68
N ILE A 251 -7.06 -25.45 -26.41
CA ILE A 251 -6.64 -24.60 -25.27
C ILE A 251 -5.16 -24.25 -25.41
N LYS A 252 -4.29 -25.23 -25.68
CA LYS A 252 -2.85 -24.98 -25.90
C LYS A 252 -2.58 -23.99 -27.04
N SER A 253 -3.27 -24.16 -28.16
CA SER A 253 -3.14 -23.22 -29.30
C SER A 253 -3.57 -21.79 -28.92
N LYS A 254 -4.59 -21.64 -28.06
CA LYS A 254 -5.01 -20.32 -27.57
C LYS A 254 -4.03 -19.72 -26.57
N ASP A 255 -3.42 -20.53 -25.71
CA ASP A 255 -2.41 -20.05 -24.77
C ASP A 255 -1.15 -19.53 -25.48
N GLU A 256 -0.75 -20.16 -26.60
CA GLU A 256 0.33 -19.67 -27.45
C GLU A 256 0.02 -18.30 -28.08
N ILE A 257 -1.22 -18.09 -28.52
CA ILE A 257 -1.69 -16.79 -29.03
C ILE A 257 -1.66 -15.73 -27.92
N ILE A 258 -2.11 -16.09 -26.71
CA ILE A 258 -2.11 -15.18 -25.55
C ILE A 258 -0.67 -14.75 -25.19
N LEU A 259 0.29 -15.68 -25.22
CA LEU A 259 1.71 -15.36 -25.02
C LEU A 259 2.24 -14.37 -26.07
N GLY A 260 1.93 -14.59 -27.35
CA GLY A 260 2.33 -13.67 -28.42
C GLY A 260 1.72 -12.26 -28.29
N LEU A 261 0.47 -12.17 -27.82
CA LEU A 261 -0.19 -10.89 -27.51
C LEU A 261 0.45 -10.19 -26.31
N LYS A 262 0.85 -10.94 -25.28
CA LYS A 262 1.52 -10.39 -24.08
C LYS A 262 2.89 -9.80 -24.39
N ASP A 263 3.67 -10.47 -25.25
CA ASP A 263 4.96 -9.98 -25.72
C ASP A 263 4.81 -8.70 -26.56
N SER A 264 3.82 -8.68 -27.44
CA SER A 264 3.51 -7.50 -28.26
C SER A 264 3.05 -6.32 -27.41
N ASN A 265 2.29 -6.57 -26.33
CA ASN A 265 1.89 -5.54 -25.38
C ASN A 265 3.08 -4.97 -24.58
N SER A 266 4.03 -5.83 -24.20
CA SER A 266 5.27 -5.42 -23.53
C SER A 266 6.12 -4.51 -24.44
N LYS A 267 6.20 -4.82 -25.74
CA LYS A 267 6.87 -3.96 -26.74
C LYS A 267 6.17 -2.61 -26.89
N ILE A 268 4.84 -2.60 -26.99
CA ILE A 268 4.07 -1.34 -27.05
C ILE A 268 4.36 -0.49 -25.82
N GLN A 269 4.37 -1.08 -24.63
CA GLN A 269 4.62 -0.35 -23.40
C GLN A 269 6.04 0.24 -23.31
N SER A 270 7.05 -0.46 -23.82
CA SER A 270 8.40 0.08 -23.95
C SER A 270 8.42 1.30 -24.88
N ILE A 271 7.81 1.20 -26.06
CA ILE A 271 7.77 2.30 -27.03
C ILE A 271 6.96 3.48 -26.45
N GLN A 272 5.90 3.22 -25.69
CA GLN A 272 5.08 4.23 -25.01
C GLN A 272 5.90 5.01 -23.98
N ASN A 273 6.66 4.33 -23.13
CA ASN A 273 7.52 4.97 -22.13
C ASN A 273 8.57 5.86 -22.79
N GLU A 274 9.17 5.39 -23.89
CA GLU A 274 10.13 6.22 -24.61
C GLU A 274 9.47 7.40 -25.33
N LEU A 275 8.24 7.25 -25.83
CA LEU A 275 7.47 8.34 -26.43
C LEU A 275 7.18 9.43 -25.40
N ASP A 276 6.78 9.06 -24.19
CA ASP A 276 6.51 10.00 -23.10
C ASP A 276 7.77 10.78 -22.72
N HIS A 277 8.92 10.12 -22.62
CA HIS A 277 10.20 10.79 -22.41
C HIS A 277 10.57 11.76 -23.56
N THR A 278 10.23 11.39 -24.81
CA THR A 278 10.48 12.26 -25.96
C THR A 278 9.55 13.48 -25.97
N LYS A 279 8.32 13.35 -25.45
CA LYS A 279 7.36 14.46 -25.28
C LYS A 279 7.79 15.41 -24.16
N GLU A 280 8.26 14.90 -23.03
CA GLU A 280 8.84 15.75 -21.97
C GLU A 280 10.02 16.57 -22.47
N LEU A 281 10.88 15.97 -23.30
CA LEU A 281 12.00 16.68 -23.94
C LEU A 281 11.49 17.76 -24.91
N LEU A 282 10.42 17.49 -25.66
CA LEU A 282 9.79 18.45 -26.57
C LEU A 282 9.20 19.63 -25.81
N ASP A 283 8.52 19.39 -24.69
CA ASP A 283 7.94 20.44 -23.84
C ASP A 283 9.04 21.32 -23.24
N SER A 284 10.13 20.72 -22.76
CA SER A 284 11.31 21.43 -22.26
C SER A 284 11.95 22.32 -23.34
N LYS A 285 12.14 21.78 -24.56
CA LYS A 285 12.68 22.55 -25.69
C LYS A 285 11.73 23.65 -26.17
N THR A 286 10.43 23.43 -26.09
CA THR A 286 9.41 24.45 -26.41
C THR A 286 9.47 25.59 -25.40
N HIS A 287 9.59 25.27 -24.11
CA HIS A 287 9.74 26.26 -23.04
C HIS A 287 11.05 27.05 -23.14
N GLU A 288 12.16 26.40 -23.51
CA GLU A 288 13.44 27.05 -23.79
C GLU A 288 13.31 28.06 -24.94
N LEU A 289 12.59 27.68 -26.01
CA LEU A 289 12.35 28.53 -27.18
C LEU A 289 11.40 29.69 -26.87
N GLU A 290 10.36 29.48 -26.06
CA GLU A 290 9.48 30.54 -25.57
C GLU A 290 10.24 31.53 -24.68
N THR A 291 11.13 31.04 -23.82
CA THR A 291 11.96 31.89 -22.96
C THR A 291 12.95 32.71 -23.79
N MET A 292 13.62 32.10 -24.78
CA MET A 292 14.49 32.82 -25.72
C MET A 292 13.70 33.84 -26.57
N ASN A 293 12.49 33.49 -27.00
CA ASN A 293 11.64 34.39 -27.79
C ASN A 293 11.18 35.59 -26.95
N ASN A 294 10.76 35.37 -25.70
CA ASN A 294 10.41 36.45 -24.79
C ASN A 294 11.61 37.37 -24.52
N ASN A 295 12.81 36.81 -24.38
CA ASN A 295 14.05 37.59 -24.22
C ASN A 295 14.50 38.30 -25.52
N MET A 296 14.12 37.81 -26.71
CA MET A 296 14.33 38.52 -27.98
C MET A 296 13.34 39.68 -28.19
N PHE A 297 12.14 39.59 -27.63
CA PHE A 297 11.07 40.59 -27.82
C PHE A 297 10.96 41.62 -26.67
N SER A 298 11.60 41.41 -25.52
CA SER A 298 11.42 42.26 -24.32
C SER A 298 12.42 43.40 -24.14
N SER A 299 13.27 43.74 -25.11
CA SER A 299 14.02 45.00 -25.00
C SER A 299 13.12 46.16 -25.44
N GLU A 300 12.08 46.42 -24.64
CA GLU A 300 11.34 47.69 -24.60
C GLU A 300 12.35 48.85 -24.61
N ASP A 301 13.48 48.66 -23.93
CA ASP A 301 14.65 49.54 -23.94
C ASP A 301 15.26 49.75 -25.34
N TYR A 302 15.41 48.71 -26.18
CA TYR A 302 15.90 48.85 -27.57
C TYR A 302 14.94 49.68 -28.43
N MET A 303 13.62 49.44 -28.31
CA MET A 303 12.63 50.19 -29.09
C MET A 303 12.54 51.65 -28.63
N ASN A 304 12.63 51.90 -27.32
CA ASN A 304 12.65 53.24 -26.74
C ASN A 304 13.93 54.00 -27.11
N LEU A 305 15.11 53.39 -26.99
CA LEU A 305 16.38 54.02 -27.42
C LEU A 305 16.38 54.32 -28.93
N LYS A 306 15.87 53.40 -29.76
CA LYS A 306 15.77 53.61 -31.21
C LYS A 306 14.81 54.75 -31.56
N ALA A 307 13.69 54.87 -30.85
CA ALA A 307 12.76 55.98 -31.01
C ALA A 307 13.40 57.32 -30.60
N GLU A 308 14.16 57.34 -29.50
CA GLU A 308 14.87 58.52 -29.02
C GLU A 308 15.96 58.98 -30.00
N VAL A 309 16.78 58.06 -30.52
CA VAL A 309 17.79 58.35 -31.56
C VAL A 309 17.14 58.90 -32.84
N ASN A 310 16.02 58.31 -33.28
CA ASN A 310 15.30 58.80 -34.45
C ASN A 310 14.74 60.21 -34.20
N SER A 311 14.18 60.48 -33.02
CA SER A 311 13.65 61.79 -32.66
C SER A 311 14.73 62.89 -32.71
N LEU A 312 15.92 62.60 -32.17
CA LEU A 312 17.07 63.52 -32.18
C LEU A 312 17.57 63.78 -33.61
N ASN A 313 17.60 62.76 -34.46
CA ASN A 313 17.96 62.92 -35.87
C ASN A 313 16.94 63.76 -36.67
N THR A 314 15.65 63.63 -36.38
CA THR A 314 14.63 64.52 -36.97
C THR A 314 14.79 65.97 -36.51
N VAL A 315 15.10 66.20 -35.22
CA VAL A 315 15.36 67.56 -34.71
C VAL A 315 16.59 68.16 -35.39
N LEU A 316 17.68 67.39 -35.51
CA LEU A 316 18.90 67.82 -36.21
C LEU A 316 18.60 68.19 -37.68
N SER A 317 17.89 67.32 -38.40
CA SER A 317 17.52 67.54 -39.79
C SER A 317 16.61 68.77 -39.98
N SER A 318 15.71 69.02 -39.02
CA SER A 318 14.84 70.21 -39.05
C SER A 318 15.64 71.50 -38.88
N LYS A 319 16.65 71.51 -37.99
CA LYS A 319 17.52 72.66 -37.74
C LYS A 319 18.50 72.90 -38.89
N GLU A 320 18.98 71.84 -39.54
CA GLU A 320 19.75 71.93 -40.78
C GLU A 320 18.91 72.52 -41.93
N SER A 321 17.64 72.16 -42.02
CA SER A 321 16.70 72.74 -42.99
C SER A 321 16.39 74.23 -42.70
N GLU A 322 16.26 74.60 -41.43
CA GLU A 322 16.11 76.00 -40.99
C GLU A 322 17.36 76.83 -41.38
N LEU A 323 18.57 76.30 -41.17
CA LEU A 323 19.82 76.93 -41.61
C LEU A 323 19.89 77.06 -43.14
N GLN A 324 19.46 76.03 -43.87
CA GLN A 324 19.42 76.05 -45.33
C GLN A 324 18.47 77.15 -45.84
N SER A 325 17.29 77.29 -45.22
CA SER A 325 16.34 78.35 -45.56
C SER A 325 16.85 79.76 -45.24
N LEU A 326 17.66 79.93 -44.18
CA LEU A 326 18.32 81.19 -43.85
C LEU A 326 19.47 81.52 -44.82
N LYS A 327 20.20 80.50 -45.30
CA LYS A 327 21.20 80.65 -46.37
C LYS A 327 20.58 81.00 -47.72
N GLU A 328 19.38 80.49 -48.01
CA GLU A 328 18.66 80.77 -49.25
C GLU A 328 17.94 82.14 -49.23
N ASN A 329 17.57 82.63 -48.04
CA ASN A 329 16.96 83.96 -47.85
C ASN A 329 17.96 85.10 -47.63
N SER A 330 19.27 84.82 -47.61
CA SER A 330 20.31 85.85 -47.66
C SER A 330 20.62 86.21 -49.11
N ILE A 331 20.87 87.50 -49.39
CA ILE A 331 21.12 88.03 -50.74
C ILE A 331 22.14 87.14 -51.46
N SER A 332 21.77 86.65 -52.64
CA SER A 332 22.60 85.73 -53.43
C SER A 332 23.97 86.35 -53.63
N LYS A 333 25.01 85.57 -53.33
CA LYS A 333 26.41 85.97 -53.58
C LYS A 333 26.62 86.42 -55.03
N ASN A 334 25.86 85.87 -55.98
CA ASN A 334 25.89 86.30 -57.38
C ASN A 334 25.31 87.72 -57.59
N ASP A 335 24.33 88.15 -56.81
CA ASP A 335 23.76 89.50 -56.93
C ASP A 335 24.71 90.54 -56.33
N TYR A 336 25.36 90.22 -55.21
CA TYR A 336 26.43 91.05 -54.64
C TYR A 336 27.65 91.13 -55.58
N ASP A 337 28.11 89.98 -56.10
CA ASP A 337 29.26 89.91 -57.00
C ASP A 337 28.97 90.63 -58.34
N SER A 338 27.74 90.55 -58.87
CA SER A 338 27.32 91.30 -60.07
C SER A 338 27.23 92.81 -59.84
N LEU A 339 26.89 93.26 -58.62
CA LEU A 339 26.87 94.68 -58.26
C LEU A 339 28.29 95.22 -57.99
N LYS A 340 29.14 94.37 -57.40
CA LYS A 340 30.57 94.61 -57.17
C LYS A 340 31.32 94.77 -58.50
N GLU A 341 31.08 93.87 -59.45
CA GLU A 341 31.70 93.91 -60.78
C GLU A 341 31.30 95.19 -61.55
N LYS A 342 30.03 95.62 -61.45
CA LYS A 342 29.58 96.92 -62.01
C LYS A 342 30.20 98.13 -61.32
N TYR A 343 30.45 98.05 -60.00
CA TYR A 343 31.15 99.09 -59.25
C TYR A 343 32.63 99.18 -59.68
N ASP A 344 33.29 98.03 -59.82
CA ASP A 344 34.70 97.95 -60.23
C ASP A 344 34.89 98.43 -61.70
N GLU A 345 33.96 98.13 -62.62
CA GLU A 345 33.95 98.68 -64.00
C GLU A 345 33.77 100.22 -64.06
N LEU A 346 33.07 100.79 -63.08
CA LEU A 346 32.85 102.23 -62.94
C LEU A 346 34.06 102.93 -62.32
N GLU A 347 34.79 102.27 -61.42
CA GLU A 347 36.02 102.76 -60.81
C GLU A 347 37.17 102.86 -61.83
N GLU A 348 37.25 101.93 -62.79
CA GLU A 348 38.28 101.91 -63.84
C GLU A 348 38.13 103.06 -64.86
N ASN A 349 36.95 103.67 -64.98
CA ASN A 349 36.65 104.81 -65.88
C ASN A 349 36.53 106.16 -65.16
N TYR A 350 36.95 106.24 -63.90
CA TYR A 350 36.89 107.45 -63.08
C TYR A 350 38.03 108.43 -63.42
N VAL A 351 37.69 109.62 -63.96
CA VAL A 351 38.66 110.69 -64.22
C VAL A 351 38.71 111.65 -63.01
N PRO A 352 39.86 111.82 -62.34
CA PRO A 352 39.99 112.69 -61.18
C PRO A 352 39.70 114.17 -61.49
N LYS A 353 39.11 114.87 -60.54
CA LYS A 353 38.80 116.32 -60.60
C LYS A 353 40.02 117.20 -60.93
N SER A 354 41.24 116.73 -60.66
CA SER A 354 42.49 117.42 -61.00
C SER A 354 42.76 117.52 -62.51
N SER A 355 42.25 116.58 -63.32
CA SER A 355 42.42 116.61 -64.78
C SER A 355 41.51 117.65 -65.47
N TYR A 356 40.43 118.09 -64.81
CA TYR A 356 39.58 119.19 -65.28
C TYR A 356 40.22 120.57 -65.06
N GLU A 357 40.98 120.74 -63.98
CA GLU A 357 41.65 122.00 -63.67
C GLU A 357 42.87 122.25 -64.57
N GLU A 358 43.62 121.19 -64.94
CA GLU A 358 44.76 121.29 -65.86
C GLU A 358 44.34 121.67 -67.30
N LEU A 359 43.27 121.06 -67.84
CA LEU A 359 42.75 121.41 -69.17
C LEU A 359 42.12 122.81 -69.21
N GLY A 360 41.47 123.23 -68.12
CA GLY A 360 40.91 124.58 -67.97
C GLY A 360 41.99 125.66 -67.92
N ASN A 361 43.12 125.37 -67.29
CA ASN A 361 44.28 126.27 -67.25
C ASN A 361 44.99 126.35 -68.62
N GLU A 362 45.09 125.25 -69.38
CA GLU A 362 45.66 125.27 -70.74
C GLU A 362 44.79 126.04 -71.75
N LEU A 363 43.45 125.96 -71.65
CA LEU A 363 42.53 126.74 -72.48
C LEU A 363 42.58 128.25 -72.18
N GLN A 364 42.86 128.63 -70.93
CA GLN A 364 43.04 130.03 -70.53
C GLN A 364 44.34 130.61 -71.11
N VAL A 365 45.42 129.81 -71.17
CA VAL A 365 46.73 130.21 -71.73
C VAL A 365 46.67 130.35 -73.26
N ILE A 366 45.86 129.55 -73.95
CA ILE A 366 45.67 129.63 -75.41
C ILE A 366 44.75 130.81 -75.81
N ARG A 367 43.80 131.22 -74.95
CA ARG A 367 42.92 132.38 -75.22
C ARG A 367 43.67 133.72 -75.23
N ASP A 368 44.75 133.83 -74.46
CA ASP A 368 45.41 135.11 -74.17
C ASP A 368 46.77 135.29 -74.92
N GLY A 369 47.12 134.41 -75.87
CA GLY A 369 48.35 134.50 -76.68
C GLY A 369 48.16 134.08 -78.14
N THR A 370 48.61 134.92 -79.08
CA THR A 370 48.46 134.75 -80.54
C THR A 370 49.06 133.45 -81.11
N VAL A 371 48.26 132.39 -81.27
CA VAL A 371 48.53 131.27 -82.20
C VAL A 371 47.22 130.59 -82.68
N ASP A 372 47.12 130.47 -84.01
CA ASP A 372 46.45 129.45 -84.85
C ASP A 372 45.07 128.88 -84.45
N LYS A 373 44.03 129.28 -85.20
CA LYS A 373 42.63 128.88 -85.04
C LYS A 373 42.40 127.36 -85.16
N ASP A 374 43.26 126.66 -85.91
CA ASP A 374 43.12 125.22 -86.16
C ASP A 374 43.49 124.36 -84.95
N LYS A 375 44.35 124.84 -84.04
CA LYS A 375 44.63 124.15 -82.76
C LYS A 375 43.50 124.31 -81.75
N TYR A 376 42.87 125.49 -81.71
CA TYR A 376 41.75 125.76 -80.83
C TYR A 376 40.54 124.89 -81.18
N GLU A 377 40.20 124.77 -82.47
CA GLU A 377 39.08 123.92 -82.92
C GLU A 377 39.31 122.43 -82.66
N LYS A 378 40.57 121.95 -82.73
CA LYS A 378 40.90 120.57 -82.39
C LYS A 378 40.73 120.28 -80.89
N ILE A 379 41.22 121.17 -80.03
CA ILE A 379 41.07 121.06 -78.57
C ILE A 379 39.59 121.16 -78.17
N LEU A 380 38.80 122.01 -78.83
CA LEU A 380 37.35 122.11 -78.58
C LEU A 380 36.62 120.80 -78.93
N LYS A 381 37.04 120.16 -80.02
CA LYS A 381 36.46 118.88 -80.47
C LYS A 381 36.85 117.72 -79.57
N ASP A 382 38.09 117.72 -79.08
CA ASP A 382 38.56 116.74 -78.10
C ASP A 382 37.83 116.94 -76.74
N PHE A 383 37.62 118.19 -76.31
CA PHE A 383 36.85 118.51 -75.10
C PHE A 383 35.37 118.09 -75.18
N GLU A 384 34.71 118.34 -76.32
CA GLU A 384 33.32 117.88 -76.55
C GLU A 384 33.20 116.34 -76.66
N ASN A 385 34.22 115.65 -77.19
CA ASN A 385 34.28 114.19 -77.13
C ASN A 385 34.48 113.67 -75.70
N TYR A 386 35.34 114.32 -74.91
CA TYR A 386 35.55 113.96 -73.49
C TYR A 386 34.28 114.16 -72.65
N LYS A 387 33.48 115.20 -72.92
CA LYS A 387 32.21 115.46 -72.25
C LYS A 387 31.12 114.41 -72.55
N LYS A 388 31.18 113.73 -73.71
CA LYS A 388 30.25 112.66 -74.09
C LYS A 388 30.58 111.29 -73.48
N VAL A 389 31.82 111.08 -73.04
CA VAL A 389 32.30 109.80 -72.47
C VAL A 389 32.26 109.77 -70.93
N ALA A 390 32.20 110.93 -70.27
CA ALA A 390 32.17 111.03 -68.81
C ALA A 390 30.79 110.69 -68.21
N ILE A 391 30.76 109.79 -67.22
CA ILE A 391 29.55 109.39 -66.48
C ILE A 391 29.19 110.46 -65.43
N PRO A 392 27.92 110.90 -65.31
CA PRO A 392 27.50 111.90 -64.32
C PRO A 392 27.77 111.45 -62.88
N HIS A 393 28.36 112.33 -62.06
CA HIS A 393 28.69 112.10 -60.64
C HIS A 393 27.50 111.60 -59.80
N GLU A 394 26.28 112.00 -60.16
CA GLU A 394 25.03 111.63 -59.50
C GLU A 394 24.66 110.13 -59.66
N LYS A 395 25.18 109.46 -60.70
CA LYS A 395 24.98 108.02 -60.92
C LYS A 395 25.88 107.17 -60.01
N TYR A 396 27.07 107.69 -59.69
CA TYR A 396 28.03 107.03 -58.81
C TYR A 396 27.60 107.12 -57.35
N GLU A 397 27.15 108.29 -56.88
CA GLU A 397 26.63 108.44 -55.51
C GLU A 397 25.38 107.59 -55.24
N ASN A 398 24.46 107.46 -56.20
CA ASN A 398 23.28 106.62 -56.02
C ASN A 398 23.63 105.14 -55.87
N LEU A 399 24.58 104.61 -56.65
CA LEU A 399 25.06 103.24 -56.48
C LEU A 399 25.81 103.06 -55.14
N GLN A 400 26.56 104.06 -54.69
CA GLN A 400 27.26 104.02 -53.41
C GLN A 400 26.29 104.01 -52.22
N ASN A 401 25.17 104.74 -52.33
CA ASN A 401 24.10 104.74 -51.33
C ASN A 401 23.24 103.46 -51.39
N GLU A 402 23.01 102.87 -52.57
CA GLU A 402 22.38 101.54 -52.68
C GLU A 402 23.27 100.45 -52.07
N LEU A 403 24.59 100.49 -52.30
CA LEU A 403 25.57 99.58 -51.70
C LEU A 403 25.64 99.70 -50.17
N SER A 404 25.50 100.91 -49.61
CA SER A 404 25.49 101.11 -48.15
C SER A 404 24.18 100.62 -47.52
N HIS A 405 23.03 100.89 -48.14
CA HIS A 405 21.74 100.38 -47.66
C HIS A 405 21.62 98.86 -47.74
N LEU A 406 22.19 98.20 -48.76
CA LEU A 406 22.25 96.74 -48.87
C LEU A 406 23.13 96.09 -47.78
N LYS A 407 24.18 96.78 -47.34
CA LYS A 407 25.07 96.33 -46.26
C LYS A 407 24.40 96.38 -44.89
N ASP A 408 23.53 97.38 -44.67
CA ASP A 408 22.84 97.60 -43.38
C ASP A 408 21.53 96.80 -43.25
N SER A 409 20.97 96.28 -44.35
CA SER A 409 19.74 95.46 -44.36
C SER A 409 19.97 93.95 -44.46
N SER A 410 21.23 93.51 -44.60
CA SER A 410 21.64 92.11 -44.46
C SER A 410 21.80 91.69 -42.99
N VAL A 411 21.30 90.50 -42.65
CA VAL A 411 21.40 89.86 -41.31
C VAL A 411 22.83 90.00 -40.77
N SER A 412 22.95 90.44 -39.52
CA SER A 412 24.23 90.69 -38.84
C SER A 412 25.15 89.47 -38.93
N LYS A 413 26.43 89.71 -39.30
CA LYS A 413 27.48 88.69 -39.28
C LYS A 413 27.59 88.02 -37.89
N GLU A 414 27.19 88.74 -36.85
CA GLU A 414 27.18 88.30 -35.45
C GLU A 414 26.07 87.28 -35.15
N ASP A 415 24.87 87.46 -35.73
CA ASP A 415 23.76 86.49 -35.62
C ASP A 415 24.09 85.18 -36.33
N TYR A 416 24.75 85.28 -37.49
CA TYR A 416 25.21 84.11 -38.23
C TYR A 416 26.28 83.34 -37.44
N THR A 417 27.26 84.03 -36.85
CA THR A 417 28.28 83.38 -36.00
C THR A 417 27.70 82.79 -34.72
N ASN A 418 26.71 83.43 -34.08
CA ASN A 418 26.09 82.89 -32.87
C ASN A 418 25.28 81.63 -33.17
N ILE A 419 24.51 81.60 -34.25
CA ILE A 419 23.79 80.40 -34.70
C ILE A 419 24.78 79.30 -35.11
N GLU A 420 25.91 79.63 -35.73
CA GLU A 420 26.95 78.68 -36.10
C GLU A 420 27.67 78.08 -34.86
N LEU A 421 27.87 78.88 -33.81
CA LEU A 421 28.43 78.45 -32.53
C LEU A 421 27.44 77.60 -31.72
N GLU A 422 26.16 77.98 -31.69
CA GLU A 422 25.08 77.18 -31.11
C GLU A 422 24.91 75.85 -31.85
N LEU A 423 24.96 75.86 -33.18
CA LEU A 423 24.93 74.64 -33.99
C LEU A 423 26.15 73.77 -33.76
N SER A 424 27.35 74.34 -33.63
CA SER A 424 28.56 73.56 -33.32
C SER A 424 28.44 72.90 -31.94
N ASN A 425 27.92 73.62 -30.94
CA ASN A 425 27.73 73.07 -29.59
C ASN A 425 26.62 72.01 -29.54
N ILE A 426 25.49 72.23 -30.23
CA ILE A 426 24.41 71.26 -30.34
C ILE A 426 24.87 70.03 -31.14
N LYS A 427 25.64 70.23 -32.22
CA LYS A 427 26.19 69.13 -33.03
C LYS A 427 27.19 68.31 -32.24
N ASN A 428 28.09 68.93 -31.49
CA ASN A 428 29.05 68.20 -30.65
C ASN A 428 28.35 67.47 -29.50
N SER A 429 27.44 68.14 -28.77
CA SER A 429 26.72 67.50 -27.66
C SER A 429 25.75 66.41 -28.12
N SER A 430 25.06 66.60 -29.25
CA SER A 430 24.19 65.58 -29.83
C SER A 430 25.01 64.43 -30.42
N SER A 431 26.15 64.70 -31.05
CA SER A 431 27.04 63.65 -31.58
C SER A 431 27.62 62.79 -30.47
N GLU A 432 28.06 63.36 -29.35
CA GLU A 432 28.55 62.59 -28.20
C GLU A 432 27.45 61.74 -27.57
N LYS A 433 26.23 62.28 -27.48
CA LYS A 433 25.08 61.58 -26.92
C LYS A 433 24.60 60.45 -27.83
N ILE A 434 24.54 60.71 -29.15
CA ILE A 434 24.26 59.70 -30.19
C ILE A 434 25.32 58.60 -30.14
N GLN A 435 26.60 58.94 -30.04
CA GLN A 435 27.69 57.95 -30.02
C GLN A 435 27.64 57.06 -28.75
N LYS A 436 27.28 57.62 -27.60
CA LYS A 436 27.05 56.84 -26.38
C LYS A 436 25.84 55.91 -26.51
N LEU A 437 24.72 56.42 -27.03
CA LEU A 437 23.52 55.62 -27.28
C LEU A 437 23.77 54.54 -28.34
N GLU A 438 24.55 54.81 -29.38
CA GLU A 438 24.95 53.82 -30.39
C GLU A 438 25.84 52.73 -29.81
N ASN A 439 26.75 53.07 -28.90
CA ASN A 439 27.58 52.08 -28.21
C ASN A 439 26.75 51.21 -27.25
N GLU A 440 25.79 51.80 -26.52
CA GLU A 440 24.84 51.06 -25.69
C GLU A 440 23.93 50.16 -26.54
N LEU A 441 23.45 50.66 -27.68
CA LEU A 441 22.66 49.88 -28.65
C LEU A 441 23.46 48.69 -29.20
N ASN A 442 24.73 48.89 -29.53
CA ASN A 442 25.61 47.83 -30.02
C ASN A 442 25.92 46.80 -28.95
N ASN A 443 26.10 47.21 -27.68
CA ASN A 443 26.30 46.29 -26.56
C ASN A 443 25.04 45.46 -26.27
N ILE A 444 23.84 46.05 -26.31
CA ILE A 444 22.57 45.32 -26.15
C ILE A 444 22.40 44.31 -27.29
N LYS A 445 22.75 44.70 -28.52
CA LYS A 445 22.70 43.82 -29.71
C LYS A 445 23.70 42.66 -29.65
N LEU A 446 24.84 42.82 -28.98
CA LEU A 446 25.83 41.76 -28.74
C LEU A 446 25.43 40.82 -27.59
N ASN A 447 24.66 41.30 -26.61
CA ASN A 447 24.23 40.54 -25.43
C ASN A 447 22.83 39.89 -25.57
N SER A 448 22.08 40.20 -26.62
CA SER A 448 20.84 39.50 -26.97
C SER A 448 21.14 38.12 -27.57
N VAL A 449 20.30 37.11 -27.29
CA VAL A 449 20.40 35.75 -27.85
C VAL A 449 20.65 35.83 -29.35
N SER A 450 21.74 35.23 -29.82
CA SER A 450 22.10 35.30 -31.24
C SER A 450 21.04 34.58 -32.08
N LYS A 451 20.73 35.13 -33.25
CA LYS A 451 19.79 34.50 -34.20
C LYS A 451 20.20 33.06 -34.53
N GLU A 452 21.51 32.79 -34.54
CA GLU A 452 22.09 31.47 -34.76
C GLU A 452 21.75 30.47 -33.65
N GLU A 453 21.68 30.91 -32.39
CA GLU A 453 21.32 30.07 -31.25
C GLU A 453 19.81 29.76 -31.24
N TYR A 454 18.98 30.74 -31.58
CA TYR A 454 17.54 30.54 -31.79
C TYR A 454 17.28 29.55 -32.94
N ASP A 455 17.94 29.74 -34.08
CA ASP A 455 17.79 28.87 -35.25
C ASP A 455 18.27 27.44 -34.94
N ARG A 456 19.31 27.30 -34.12
CA ARG A 456 19.79 25.99 -33.64
C ARG A 456 18.77 25.30 -32.75
N VAL A 457 18.26 25.97 -31.71
CA VAL A 457 17.24 25.39 -30.80
C VAL A 457 15.97 25.05 -31.57
N LYS A 458 15.60 25.84 -32.59
CA LYS A 458 14.48 25.56 -33.48
C LYS A 458 14.70 24.33 -34.35
N SER A 459 15.90 24.15 -34.91
CA SER A 459 16.24 22.94 -35.67
C SER A 459 16.24 21.69 -34.79
N GLU A 460 16.68 21.80 -33.53
CA GLU A 460 16.62 20.71 -32.54
C GLU A 460 15.16 20.36 -32.18
N LEU A 461 14.28 21.37 -32.07
CA LEU A 461 12.85 21.18 -31.82
C LEU A 461 12.18 20.41 -32.97
N ASP A 462 12.47 20.79 -34.22
CA ASP A 462 11.88 20.15 -35.40
C ASP A 462 12.37 18.70 -35.56
N SER A 463 13.66 18.43 -35.29
CA SER A 463 14.18 17.06 -35.22
C SER A 463 13.49 16.23 -34.13
N THR A 464 13.18 16.83 -32.98
CA THR A 464 12.48 16.16 -31.88
C THR A 464 11.02 15.85 -32.24
N LYS A 465 10.32 16.75 -32.94
CA LYS A 465 8.97 16.50 -33.47
C LYS A 465 8.94 15.34 -34.46
N GLU A 466 9.94 15.24 -35.34
CA GLU A 466 10.04 14.15 -36.30
C GLU A 466 10.24 12.79 -35.61
N ARG A 467 11.04 12.75 -34.53
CA ARG A 467 11.21 11.55 -33.70
C ARG A 467 9.91 11.12 -33.01
N VAL A 468 9.11 12.06 -32.51
CA VAL A 468 7.80 11.78 -31.93
C VAL A 468 6.87 11.16 -32.98
N LEU A 469 6.82 11.73 -34.18
CA LEU A 469 5.99 11.22 -35.28
C LEU A 469 6.38 9.80 -35.70
N ASN A 470 7.69 9.51 -35.78
CA ASN A 470 8.20 8.19 -36.12
C ASN A 470 7.84 7.14 -35.06
N LYS A 471 7.92 7.49 -33.77
CA LYS A 471 7.51 6.59 -32.67
C LYS A 471 6.02 6.33 -32.65
N ASP A 472 5.19 7.34 -32.94
CA ASP A 472 3.74 7.15 -33.08
C ASP A 472 3.40 6.20 -34.24
N ASN A 473 4.11 6.32 -35.37
CA ASN A 473 3.96 5.41 -36.51
C ASN A 473 4.42 3.99 -36.18
N GLU A 474 5.48 3.83 -35.37
CA GLU A 474 5.97 2.54 -34.91
C GLU A 474 4.95 1.83 -34.00
N ILE A 475 4.34 2.56 -33.05
CA ILE A 475 3.22 2.06 -32.23
C ILE A 475 2.05 1.63 -33.11
N ALA A 476 1.70 2.42 -34.13
CA ALA A 476 0.62 2.07 -35.07
C ALA A 476 0.93 0.81 -35.87
N SER A 477 2.19 0.64 -36.32
CA SER A 477 2.63 -0.55 -37.06
C SER A 477 2.56 -1.82 -36.20
N VAL A 478 3.01 -1.75 -34.94
CA VAL A 478 2.97 -2.87 -33.99
C VAL A 478 1.51 -3.22 -33.63
N LYS A 479 0.65 -2.22 -33.44
CA LYS A 479 -0.80 -2.47 -33.23
C LYS A 479 -1.45 -3.17 -34.43
N ASN A 480 -1.10 -2.76 -35.65
CA ASN A 480 -1.65 -3.35 -36.87
C ASN A 480 -1.08 -4.75 -37.17
N SER A 481 0.15 -5.08 -36.77
CA SER A 481 0.70 -6.42 -36.91
C SER A 481 0.23 -7.40 -35.83
N THR A 482 -0.15 -6.89 -34.65
CA THR A 482 -0.58 -7.70 -33.49
C THR A 482 -2.07 -8.08 -33.56
N ILE A 483 -2.88 -7.25 -34.22
CA ILE A 483 -4.28 -7.55 -34.50
C ILE A 483 -4.39 -7.96 -35.97
N ALA A 484 -4.13 -9.22 -36.28
CA ALA A 484 -4.65 -9.79 -37.50
C ALA A 484 -6.18 -9.74 -37.39
N LYS A 485 -6.77 -8.68 -37.96
CA LYS A 485 -8.23 -8.43 -37.97
C LYS A 485 -8.98 -9.64 -38.52
N ASP A 486 -8.32 -10.40 -39.39
CA ASP A 486 -8.80 -11.65 -39.97
C ASP A 486 -8.90 -12.78 -38.94
N ASP A 487 -7.93 -12.93 -38.03
CA ASP A 487 -7.98 -13.95 -36.98
C ASP A 487 -9.01 -13.60 -35.89
N PHE A 488 -9.13 -12.32 -35.54
CA PHE A 488 -10.19 -11.86 -34.63
C PHE A 488 -11.59 -12.08 -35.23
N ASN A 489 -11.79 -11.73 -36.50
CA ASN A 489 -13.05 -11.97 -37.21
C ASN A 489 -13.35 -13.47 -37.35
N LYS A 490 -12.33 -14.30 -37.55
CA LYS A 490 -12.46 -15.76 -37.61
C LYS A 490 -12.89 -16.33 -36.27
N ILE A 491 -12.23 -15.94 -35.18
CA ILE A 491 -12.60 -16.33 -33.81
C ILE A 491 -14.02 -15.84 -33.45
N GLN A 492 -14.40 -14.64 -33.88
CA GLN A 492 -15.72 -14.08 -33.61
C GLN A 492 -16.82 -14.79 -34.43
N ASN A 493 -16.52 -15.20 -35.67
CA ASN A 493 -17.41 -16.01 -36.48
C ASN A 493 -17.58 -17.42 -35.91
N GLU A 494 -16.49 -18.06 -35.46
CA GLU A 494 -16.52 -19.36 -34.77
C GLU A 494 -17.34 -19.27 -33.46
N LEU A 495 -17.15 -18.20 -32.67
CA LEU A 495 -17.93 -17.94 -31.46
C LEU A 495 -19.43 -17.76 -31.75
N ASN A 496 -19.75 -17.04 -32.82
CA ASN A 496 -21.14 -16.85 -33.25
C ASN A 496 -21.76 -18.17 -33.76
N GLN A 497 -20.98 -19.03 -34.41
CA GLN A 497 -21.42 -20.34 -34.86
C GLN A 497 -21.68 -21.30 -33.68
N VAL A 498 -20.82 -21.27 -32.65
CA VAL A 498 -21.02 -22.01 -31.40
C VAL A 498 -22.27 -21.52 -30.67
N LYS A 499 -22.49 -20.20 -30.58
CA LYS A 499 -23.72 -19.63 -29.97
C LYS A 499 -24.99 -20.06 -30.69
N ARG A 500 -24.99 -20.09 -32.03
CA ARG A 500 -26.13 -20.58 -32.82
C ARG A 500 -26.41 -22.06 -32.54
N THR A 501 -25.36 -22.88 -32.54
CA THR A 501 -25.47 -24.32 -32.25
C THR A 501 -26.02 -24.59 -30.84
N LEU A 502 -25.59 -23.81 -29.85
CA LEU A 502 -26.13 -23.84 -28.49
C LEU A 502 -27.61 -23.43 -28.43
N SER A 503 -28.00 -22.38 -29.16
CA SER A 503 -29.39 -21.94 -29.23
C SER A 503 -30.29 -23.01 -29.87
N ASP A 504 -29.83 -23.65 -30.94
CA ASP A 504 -30.59 -24.71 -31.61
C ASP A 504 -30.67 -25.98 -30.75
N LYS A 505 -29.60 -26.35 -30.04
CA LYS A 505 -29.65 -27.43 -29.04
C LYS A 505 -30.57 -27.10 -27.87
N ASN A 506 -30.59 -25.86 -27.39
CA ASN A 506 -31.52 -25.43 -26.34
C ASN A 506 -32.98 -25.48 -26.80
N LYS A 507 -33.28 -25.10 -28.05
CA LYS A 507 -34.62 -25.28 -28.64
C LYS A 507 -34.98 -26.76 -28.79
N LEU A 508 -34.01 -27.62 -29.10
CA LEU A 508 -34.20 -29.06 -29.17
C LEU A 508 -34.50 -29.65 -27.79
N ILE A 509 -33.77 -29.22 -26.75
CA ILE A 509 -34.01 -29.56 -25.33
C ILE A 509 -35.41 -29.10 -24.89
N GLU A 510 -35.82 -27.90 -25.28
CA GLU A 510 -37.16 -27.37 -24.97
C GLU A 510 -38.29 -28.10 -25.72
N LYS A 511 -37.98 -28.73 -26.86
CA LYS A 511 -38.90 -29.56 -27.64
C LYS A 511 -38.99 -30.98 -27.06
N PHE A 512 -37.87 -31.52 -26.56
CA PHE A 512 -37.83 -32.79 -25.82
C PHE A 512 -38.50 -32.68 -24.44
N SER A 513 -38.45 -31.52 -23.78
CA SER A 513 -39.14 -31.33 -22.49
C SER A 513 -40.67 -31.23 -22.61
N LYS A 514 -41.20 -30.96 -23.81
CA LYS A 514 -42.65 -30.84 -24.08
C LYS A 514 -43.31 -32.10 -24.65
N THR A 515 -42.55 -33.13 -25.02
CA THR A 515 -43.11 -34.34 -25.64
C THR A 515 -42.34 -35.58 -25.18
N THR A 516 -43.08 -36.58 -24.68
CA THR A 516 -42.68 -37.79 -23.92
C THR A 516 -42.31 -37.49 -22.46
N VAL A 517 -43.07 -37.86 -21.43
CA VAL A 517 -43.69 -39.16 -21.10
C VAL A 517 -44.96 -38.93 -20.24
N ASP A 518 -45.87 -39.92 -20.20
CA ASP A 518 -47.10 -39.92 -19.39
C ASP A 518 -46.84 -39.53 -17.92
N LYS A 519 -47.71 -38.69 -17.34
CA LYS A 519 -47.50 -38.00 -16.04
C LYS A 519 -47.32 -38.97 -14.86
N SER A 520 -47.71 -40.24 -15.05
CA SER A 520 -47.51 -41.34 -14.12
C SER A 520 -46.07 -41.91 -14.14
N GLU A 521 -45.45 -42.02 -15.31
CA GLU A 521 -44.08 -42.54 -15.46
C GLU A 521 -43.03 -41.50 -15.10
N TYR A 522 -43.25 -40.23 -15.45
CA TYR A 522 -42.38 -39.12 -15.00
C TYR A 522 -42.28 -39.06 -13.47
N ASN A 523 -43.41 -39.20 -12.76
CA ASN A 523 -43.40 -39.20 -11.30
C ASN A 523 -42.75 -40.44 -10.68
N LYS A 524 -42.75 -41.58 -11.38
CA LYS A 524 -41.99 -42.77 -10.96
C LYS A 524 -40.50 -42.58 -11.20
N LEU A 525 -40.10 -42.08 -12.37
CA LEU A 525 -38.71 -41.78 -12.69
C LEU A 525 -38.13 -40.70 -11.77
N VAL A 526 -38.89 -39.65 -11.45
CA VAL A 526 -38.44 -38.60 -10.51
C VAL A 526 -38.23 -39.17 -9.10
N LYS A 527 -39.08 -40.08 -8.64
CA LYS A 527 -38.88 -40.77 -7.36
C LYS A 527 -37.69 -41.73 -7.42
N GLU A 528 -37.51 -42.43 -8.52
CA GLU A 528 -36.41 -43.36 -8.71
C GLU A 528 -35.07 -42.64 -8.83
N VAL A 529 -35.02 -41.53 -9.58
CA VAL A 529 -33.87 -40.63 -9.69
C VAL A 529 -33.57 -40.01 -8.33
N SER A 530 -34.58 -39.53 -7.59
CA SER A 530 -34.35 -39.02 -6.22
C SER A 530 -33.76 -40.08 -5.27
N LEU A 531 -34.18 -41.35 -5.39
CA LEU A 531 -33.60 -42.44 -4.62
C LEU A 531 -32.20 -42.83 -5.11
N LYS A 532 -31.94 -42.75 -6.42
CA LYS A 532 -30.61 -42.98 -7.01
C LYS A 532 -29.65 -41.85 -6.63
N ASP A 533 -30.08 -40.59 -6.62
CA ASP A 533 -29.31 -39.44 -6.17
C ASP A 533 -28.98 -39.56 -4.68
N GLN A 534 -29.94 -39.96 -3.83
CA GLN A 534 -29.66 -40.26 -2.41
C GLN A 534 -28.68 -41.43 -2.22
N LYS A 535 -28.70 -42.43 -3.12
CA LYS A 535 -27.71 -43.51 -3.12
C LYS A 535 -26.36 -43.01 -3.63
N ILE A 536 -26.31 -42.14 -4.63
CA ILE A 536 -25.09 -41.53 -5.17
C ILE A 536 -24.46 -40.64 -4.10
N ASP A 537 -25.22 -39.79 -3.41
CA ASP A 537 -24.74 -39.00 -2.27
C ASP A 537 -24.16 -39.88 -1.15
N ARG A 538 -24.78 -41.03 -0.88
CA ARG A 538 -24.25 -42.00 0.09
C ARG A 538 -22.98 -42.67 -0.43
N LEU A 539 -22.90 -42.98 -1.72
CA LEU A 539 -21.74 -43.60 -2.35
C LEU A 539 -20.58 -42.61 -2.50
N GLU A 540 -20.84 -41.33 -2.77
CA GLU A 540 -19.86 -40.25 -2.73
C GLU A 540 -19.35 -40.05 -1.30
N LYS A 541 -20.23 -39.99 -0.30
CA LYS A 541 -19.78 -39.99 1.11
C LYS A 541 -18.95 -41.20 1.47
N ILE A 542 -19.31 -42.40 0.99
CA ILE A 542 -18.51 -43.61 1.22
C ILE A 542 -17.18 -43.53 0.47
N LYS A 543 -17.16 -43.00 -0.75
CA LYS A 543 -15.94 -42.81 -1.55
C LYS A 543 -15.02 -41.78 -0.90
N ASP A 544 -15.55 -40.69 -0.39
CA ASP A 544 -14.80 -39.67 0.34
C ASP A 544 -14.24 -40.25 1.64
N LEU A 545 -15.04 -41.05 2.37
CA LEU A 545 -14.56 -41.80 3.54
C LEU A 545 -13.46 -42.83 3.18
N PHE A 546 -13.54 -43.50 2.03
CA PHE A 546 -12.49 -44.39 1.56
C PHE A 546 -11.23 -43.63 1.15
N THR A 547 -11.38 -42.47 0.52
CA THR A 547 -10.26 -41.61 0.11
C THR A 547 -9.58 -41.01 1.34
N GLU A 548 -10.36 -40.61 2.36
CA GLU A 548 -9.86 -40.21 3.67
C GLU A 548 -9.19 -41.36 4.41
N LEU A 549 -9.74 -42.57 4.36
CA LEU A 549 -9.11 -43.76 4.97
C LEU A 549 -7.81 -44.13 4.26
N GLU A 550 -7.74 -44.06 2.93
CA GLU A 550 -6.50 -44.26 2.18
C GLU A 550 -5.47 -43.16 2.46
N ALA A 551 -5.90 -41.89 2.53
CA ALA A 551 -5.03 -40.78 2.91
C ALA A 551 -4.53 -40.89 4.35
N LYS A 552 -5.39 -41.34 5.29
CA LYS A 552 -5.04 -41.57 6.69
C LYS A 552 -4.12 -42.77 6.84
N ASN A 553 -4.33 -43.85 6.10
CA ASN A 553 -3.45 -45.02 6.10
C ASN A 553 -2.07 -44.71 5.50
N ASN A 554 -2.01 -43.91 4.43
CA ASN A 554 -0.74 -43.43 3.86
C ASN A 554 -0.02 -42.44 4.81
N ALA A 555 -0.76 -41.54 5.47
CA ALA A 555 -0.22 -40.62 6.46
C ALA A 555 0.27 -41.36 7.73
N ASP A 556 -0.40 -42.44 8.12
CA ASP A 556 0.02 -43.29 9.23
C ASP A 556 1.25 -44.13 8.86
N SER A 557 1.39 -44.57 7.61
CA SER A 557 2.63 -45.20 7.10
C SER A 557 3.83 -44.23 7.11
N GLU A 558 3.64 -42.98 6.67
CA GLU A 558 4.69 -41.95 6.76
C GLU A 558 5.02 -41.56 8.20
N LYS A 559 4.04 -41.55 9.11
CA LYS A 559 4.28 -41.34 10.55
C LYS A 559 5.05 -42.49 11.16
N VAL A 560 4.78 -43.73 10.76
CA VAL A 560 5.53 -44.91 11.22
C VAL A 560 6.98 -44.85 10.74
N GLU A 561 7.23 -44.43 9.49
CA GLU A 561 8.60 -44.25 8.97
C GLU A 561 9.34 -43.09 9.68
N LYS A 562 8.65 -41.97 9.95
CA LYS A 562 9.19 -40.85 10.76
C LYS A 562 9.45 -41.25 12.21
N LEU A 563 8.60 -42.10 12.79
CA LEU A 563 8.80 -42.63 14.15
C LEU A 563 9.94 -43.64 14.20
N GLN A 564 10.10 -44.49 13.17
CA GLN A 564 11.24 -45.41 13.06
C GLN A 564 12.57 -44.66 12.90
N ASN A 565 12.59 -43.58 12.11
CA ASN A 565 13.76 -42.71 12.01
C ASN A 565 14.04 -41.96 13.33
N LYS A 566 13.01 -41.46 14.02
CA LYS A 566 13.18 -40.85 15.36
C LYS A 566 13.66 -41.84 16.41
N ILE A 567 13.20 -43.10 16.38
CA ILE A 567 13.68 -44.15 17.30
C ILE A 567 15.17 -44.43 17.03
N LYS A 568 15.57 -44.45 15.76
CA LYS A 568 16.96 -44.63 15.35
C LYS A 568 17.87 -43.48 15.80
N ASP A 569 17.36 -42.25 15.78
CA ASP A 569 18.07 -41.07 16.29
C ASP A 569 18.19 -41.09 17.82
N ILE A 570 17.13 -41.54 18.53
CA ILE A 570 17.13 -41.71 19.99
C ILE A 570 18.13 -42.79 20.43
N GLU A 571 18.24 -43.90 19.71
CA GLU A 571 19.19 -44.98 19.99
C GLU A 571 20.67 -44.57 19.78
N SER A 572 20.92 -43.48 19.03
CA SER A 572 22.28 -42.98 18.74
C SER A 572 22.81 -41.94 19.74
N GLY A 573 22.01 -41.53 20.73
CA GLY A 573 22.50 -40.73 21.86
C GLY A 573 22.97 -39.31 21.51
N SER A 574 22.33 -38.63 20.57
CA SER A 574 22.61 -37.22 20.26
C SER A 574 21.34 -36.39 20.38
N ASN A 575 21.08 -35.83 21.56
CA ASN A 575 20.01 -34.85 21.72
C ASN A 575 20.35 -33.81 22.81
N ASP A 576 21.47 -33.12 22.59
CA ASP A 576 22.00 -32.06 23.46
C ASP A 576 21.02 -30.88 23.63
N GLU A 577 20.08 -30.67 22.70
CA GLU A 577 19.07 -29.61 22.79
C GLU A 577 17.96 -29.94 23.79
N LEU A 578 17.48 -31.19 23.82
CA LEU A 578 16.48 -31.62 24.81
C LEU A 578 17.05 -31.69 26.24
N ILE A 579 18.36 -31.96 26.37
CA ILE A 579 19.03 -31.93 27.67
C ILE A 579 19.06 -30.49 28.20
N LYS A 580 19.42 -29.51 27.35
CA LYS A 580 19.43 -28.08 27.73
C LYS A 580 18.04 -27.53 28.03
N GLU A 581 17.03 -27.91 27.26
CA GLU A 581 15.65 -27.49 27.53
C GLU A 581 15.13 -28.06 28.85
N ASN A 582 15.45 -29.33 29.16
CA ASN A 582 15.11 -29.92 30.46
C ASN A 582 15.87 -29.29 31.63
N GLU A 583 17.12 -28.85 31.45
CA GLU A 583 17.86 -28.10 32.46
C GLU A 583 17.21 -26.73 32.71
N SER A 584 16.84 -26.00 31.64
CA SER A 584 16.13 -24.72 31.75
C SER A 584 14.77 -24.85 32.44
N LEU A 585 13.99 -25.88 32.11
CA LEU A 585 12.69 -26.12 32.73
C LEU A 585 12.82 -26.50 34.20
N LYS A 586 13.89 -27.22 34.59
CA LYS A 586 14.17 -27.52 35.99
C LYS A 586 14.49 -26.26 36.80
N GLU A 587 15.28 -25.34 36.23
CA GLU A 587 15.58 -24.06 36.87
C GLU A 587 14.31 -23.21 37.04
N GLU A 588 13.43 -23.19 36.04
CA GLU A 588 12.16 -22.47 36.12
C GLU A 588 11.22 -23.06 37.18
N ILE A 589 11.09 -24.39 37.23
CA ILE A 589 10.30 -25.07 38.26
C ILE A 589 10.83 -24.75 39.66
N GLN A 590 12.14 -24.81 39.87
CA GLN A 590 12.76 -24.49 41.16
C GLN A 590 12.47 -23.05 41.58
N SER A 591 12.54 -22.08 40.66
CA SER A 591 12.17 -20.69 40.95
C SER A 591 10.69 -20.54 41.33
N LYS A 592 9.80 -21.30 40.69
CA LYS A 592 8.37 -21.28 41.01
C LYS A 592 8.06 -21.92 42.35
N ASP A 593 8.78 -22.98 42.73
CA ASP A 593 8.65 -23.59 44.05
C ASP A 593 9.07 -22.62 45.17
N GLU A 594 10.13 -21.82 44.96
CA GLU A 594 10.52 -20.75 45.89
C GLU A 594 9.44 -19.66 46.04
N ASP A 595 8.81 -19.26 44.93
CA ASP A 595 7.69 -18.30 44.96
C ASP A 595 6.47 -18.88 45.71
N ILE A 596 6.17 -20.17 45.52
CA ILE A 596 5.08 -20.85 46.22
C ILE A 596 5.34 -20.88 47.73
N GLU A 597 6.56 -21.18 48.17
CA GLU A 597 6.90 -21.15 49.60
C GLU A 597 6.76 -19.74 50.20
N ARG A 598 7.21 -18.70 49.49
CA ARG A 598 6.99 -17.31 49.93
C ARG A 598 5.50 -16.96 50.03
N LEU A 599 4.68 -17.44 49.10
CA LEU A 599 3.24 -17.20 49.13
C LEU A 599 2.58 -17.90 50.33
N LYS A 600 3.02 -19.12 50.70
CA LYS A 600 2.54 -19.80 51.91
C LYS A 600 2.93 -19.06 53.19
N GLU A 601 4.12 -18.46 53.24
CA GLU A 601 4.54 -17.62 54.36
C GLU A 601 3.64 -16.38 54.49
N ILE A 602 3.36 -15.70 53.38
CA ILE A 602 2.45 -14.54 53.33
C ILE A 602 1.04 -14.95 53.75
N GLU A 603 0.54 -16.09 53.26
CA GLU A 603 -0.77 -16.62 53.65
C GLU A 603 -0.85 -16.86 55.15
N THR A 604 0.19 -17.44 55.75
CA THR A 604 0.25 -17.69 57.20
C THR A 604 0.24 -16.38 57.99
N LEU A 605 0.99 -15.37 57.55
CA LEU A 605 1.01 -14.04 58.18
C LEU A 605 -0.32 -13.31 58.04
N TYR A 606 -0.96 -13.42 56.88
CA TYR A 606 -2.28 -12.86 56.63
C TYR A 606 -3.33 -13.46 57.57
N HIS A 607 -3.34 -14.79 57.72
CA HIS A 607 -4.22 -15.47 58.66
C HIS A 607 -4.03 -14.96 60.09
N LYS A 608 -2.78 -14.76 60.55
CA LYS A 608 -2.48 -14.19 61.88
C LYS A 608 -3.03 -12.76 62.07
N LEU A 609 -3.07 -11.95 61.01
CA LEU A 609 -3.58 -10.57 61.05
C LEU A 609 -5.10 -10.46 61.07
N ILE A 610 -5.81 -11.43 60.48
CA ILE A 610 -7.28 -11.45 60.43
C ILE A 610 -7.93 -12.16 61.62
N ILE A 611 -7.14 -12.77 62.52
CA ILE A 611 -7.66 -13.35 63.76
C ILE A 611 -8.45 -12.27 64.52
N PRO A 612 -9.69 -12.55 64.96
CA PRO A 612 -10.50 -11.60 65.72
C PRO A 612 -9.74 -11.02 66.91
N PRO A 613 -9.98 -9.74 67.26
CA PRO A 613 -9.31 -9.11 68.39
C PRO A 613 -9.60 -9.88 69.68
N LYS A 614 -8.56 -10.15 70.46
CA LYS A 614 -8.73 -10.79 71.77
C LYS A 614 -9.44 -9.84 72.72
N ASN A 615 -10.30 -10.40 73.57
CA ASN A 615 -11.01 -9.66 74.62
C ASN A 615 -9.99 -8.86 75.45
N ASP A 616 -10.30 -7.60 75.75
CA ASP A 616 -9.45 -6.63 76.47
C ASP A 616 -8.21 -6.06 75.76
N LEU A 617 -7.99 -6.36 74.48
CA LEU A 617 -6.95 -5.74 73.65
C LEU A 617 -7.57 -4.89 72.53
N THR A 618 -6.87 -3.84 72.09
CA THR A 618 -7.28 -3.14 70.86
C THR A 618 -7.00 -4.01 69.64
N SER A 619 -7.72 -3.80 68.53
CA SER A 619 -7.48 -4.50 67.26
C SER A 619 -6.01 -4.54 66.87
N PHE A 620 -5.30 -3.42 67.04
CA PHE A 620 -3.88 -3.32 66.74
C PHE A 620 -3.00 -4.11 67.73
N GLN A 621 -3.33 -4.11 69.02
CA GLN A 621 -2.60 -4.91 70.03
C GLN A 621 -2.78 -6.40 69.81
N SER A 622 -3.98 -6.85 69.41
CA SER A 622 -4.23 -8.25 69.06
C SER A 622 -3.46 -8.68 67.81
N GLN A 623 -3.43 -7.84 66.77
CA GLN A 623 -2.63 -8.10 65.57
C GLN A 623 -1.15 -8.20 65.89
N VAL A 624 -0.61 -7.27 66.68
CA VAL A 624 0.78 -7.31 67.14
C VAL A 624 1.03 -8.59 67.94
N PHE A 625 0.16 -8.96 68.90
CA PHE A 625 0.31 -10.20 69.66
C PHE A 625 0.36 -11.46 68.78
N ASN A 626 -0.51 -11.56 67.78
CA ASN A 626 -0.54 -12.71 66.87
C ASN A 626 0.71 -12.80 65.99
N LEU A 627 1.37 -11.68 65.72
CA LEU A 627 2.59 -11.59 64.93
C LEU A 627 3.89 -11.75 65.74
N ILE A 628 3.85 -11.63 67.07
CA ILE A 628 5.02 -11.90 67.90
C ILE A 628 5.46 -13.36 67.67
N PRO A 629 6.76 -13.66 67.49
CA PRO A 629 7.25 -15.04 67.43
C PRO A 629 6.87 -15.82 68.71
N ASP A 630 6.68 -17.13 68.62
CA ASP A 630 6.40 -17.95 69.81
C ASP A 630 7.67 -18.19 70.65
N GLU A 631 8.85 -18.00 70.06
CA GLU A 631 10.15 -18.10 70.72
C GLU A 631 10.43 -16.90 71.65
N PRO A 632 11.03 -17.11 72.84
CA PRO A 632 11.43 -16.03 73.74
C PRO A 632 12.32 -15.02 73.02
N SER A 633 11.84 -13.78 72.91
CA SER A 633 12.50 -12.74 72.10
C SER A 633 12.58 -11.44 72.88
N THR A 634 13.63 -10.67 72.66
CA THR A 634 13.76 -9.31 73.22
C THR A 634 12.78 -8.33 72.57
N ALA A 635 12.50 -7.19 73.22
CA ALA A 635 11.64 -6.16 72.63
C ALA A 635 12.17 -5.65 71.27
N GLU A 636 13.49 -5.60 71.11
CA GLU A 636 14.17 -5.18 69.88
C GLU A 636 14.02 -6.22 68.76
N GLU A 637 14.18 -7.51 69.08
CA GLU A 637 13.99 -8.60 68.11
C GLU A 637 12.53 -8.71 67.66
N ILE A 638 11.59 -8.57 68.60
CA ILE A 638 10.15 -8.51 68.28
C ILE A 638 9.84 -7.31 67.40
N HIS A 639 10.44 -6.15 67.70
CA HIS A 639 10.25 -4.94 66.92
C HIS A 639 10.74 -5.10 65.49
N GLU A 640 11.97 -5.58 65.30
CA GLU A 640 12.53 -5.82 63.97
C GLU A 640 11.76 -6.90 63.20
N TYR A 641 11.33 -7.97 63.86
CA TYR A 641 10.51 -9.01 63.24
C TYR A 641 9.19 -8.43 62.72
N ILE A 642 8.43 -7.73 63.57
CA ILE A 642 7.10 -7.19 63.22
C ILE A 642 7.22 -6.10 62.14
N LYS A 643 8.27 -5.30 62.20
CA LYS A 643 8.59 -4.29 61.19
C LYS A 643 8.86 -4.93 59.83
N ARG A 644 9.56 -6.06 59.80
CA ARG A 644 9.85 -6.82 58.59
C ARG A 644 8.60 -7.47 57.99
N VAL A 645 7.70 -8.02 58.81
CA VAL A 645 6.61 -8.88 58.31
C VAL A 645 5.26 -8.18 58.10
N ALA A 646 4.98 -7.06 58.79
CA ALA A 646 3.64 -6.45 58.71
C ALA A 646 3.56 -4.93 58.92
N PHE A 647 4.35 -4.35 59.82
CA PHE A 647 4.20 -2.94 60.23
C PHE A 647 5.52 -2.16 60.12
N ASP A 648 5.91 -1.81 58.89
CA ASP A 648 7.14 -1.08 58.54
C ASP A 648 7.40 0.20 59.36
N LYS A 649 6.35 0.89 59.79
CA LYS A 649 6.38 2.18 60.52
C LYS A 649 6.20 2.07 62.03
N ILE A 650 6.13 0.87 62.60
CA ILE A 650 5.97 0.72 64.06
C ILE A 650 7.27 1.14 64.77
N SER A 651 7.17 1.89 65.87
CA SER A 651 8.33 2.30 66.67
C SER A 651 8.61 1.29 67.79
N LEU A 652 9.88 1.16 68.20
CA LEU A 652 10.27 0.29 69.32
C LEU A 652 9.48 0.64 70.60
N LYS A 653 9.33 1.93 70.90
CA LYS A 653 8.53 2.42 72.03
C LYS A 653 7.07 2.01 71.94
N SER A 654 6.51 1.90 70.73
CA SER A 654 5.15 1.39 70.53
C SER A 654 5.06 -0.10 70.87
N ILE A 655 6.04 -0.91 70.43
CA ILE A 655 6.14 -2.33 70.77
C ILE A 655 6.29 -2.53 72.27
N GLU A 656 7.21 -1.82 72.93
CA GLU A 656 7.39 -1.90 74.39
C GLU A 656 6.11 -1.58 75.17
N ASN A 657 5.36 -0.56 74.72
CA ASN A 657 4.08 -0.20 75.32
C ASN A 657 3.02 -1.29 75.12
N ILE A 658 3.04 -1.97 73.97
CA ILE A 658 2.15 -3.10 73.68
C ILE A 658 2.55 -4.30 74.55
N LEU A 659 3.84 -4.65 74.62
CA LEU A 659 4.36 -5.73 75.45
C LEU A 659 4.02 -5.53 76.94
N LYS A 660 4.20 -4.32 77.48
CA LYS A 660 3.79 -3.98 78.86
C LYS A 660 2.29 -4.19 79.09
N LYS A 661 1.45 -3.85 78.10
CA LYS A 661 -0.01 -4.09 78.17
C LYS A 661 -0.34 -5.57 78.07
N LEU A 662 0.33 -6.33 77.20
CA LEU A 662 0.15 -7.77 77.05
C LEU A 662 0.53 -8.51 78.34
N ILE A 663 1.63 -8.12 79.00
CA ILE A 663 2.02 -8.66 80.30
C ILE A 663 0.98 -8.34 81.37
N ARG A 664 0.56 -7.07 81.48
CA ARG A 664 -0.46 -6.65 82.45
C ARG A 664 -1.79 -7.40 82.28
N LYS A 665 -2.11 -7.79 81.04
CA LYS A 665 -3.33 -8.52 80.68
C LYS A 665 -3.16 -10.05 80.72
N GLY A 666 -1.97 -10.57 81.05
CA GLY A 666 -1.72 -11.99 81.18
C GLY A 666 -1.55 -12.76 79.87
N TYR A 667 -1.26 -12.06 78.76
CA TYR A 667 -0.99 -12.70 77.45
C TYR A 667 0.50 -13.02 77.23
N MET A 668 1.40 -12.36 77.97
CA MET A 668 2.85 -12.57 77.88
C MET A 668 3.49 -12.55 79.27
N LYS A 669 4.67 -13.17 79.40
CA LYS A 669 5.56 -13.06 80.56
C LYS A 669 6.88 -12.42 80.12
N SER A 670 7.51 -11.71 81.04
CA SER A 670 8.89 -11.24 80.89
C SER A 670 9.80 -11.96 81.86
N GLU A 671 10.94 -12.43 81.37
CA GLU A 671 12.01 -13.05 82.15
C GLU A 671 13.30 -12.24 81.94
N GLU A 672 14.05 -12.02 83.03
CA GLU A 672 15.35 -11.37 82.95
C GLU A 672 16.42 -12.43 82.68
N ASP A 673 17.08 -12.32 81.53
CA ASP A 673 18.20 -13.17 81.12
C ASP A 673 19.45 -12.29 81.00
N GLY A 674 20.21 -12.20 82.08
CA GLY A 674 21.36 -11.31 82.20
C GLY A 674 20.96 -9.82 82.11
N ASP A 675 21.53 -9.11 81.13
CA ASP A 675 21.24 -7.68 80.88
C ASP A 675 20.03 -7.46 79.95
N LYS A 676 19.32 -8.53 79.55
CA LYS A 676 18.21 -8.48 78.59
C LYS A 676 16.91 -8.98 79.20
N VAL A 677 15.80 -8.40 78.75
CA VAL A 677 14.44 -8.85 79.10
C VAL A 677 13.86 -9.61 77.92
N LEU A 678 13.60 -10.90 78.12
CA LEU A 678 12.97 -11.78 77.13
C LEU A 678 11.46 -11.82 77.36
N TYR A 679 10.71 -11.78 76.27
CA TYR A 679 9.26 -11.84 76.28
C TYR A 679 8.78 -13.14 75.64
N THR A 680 7.94 -13.88 76.38
CA THR A 680 7.40 -15.17 75.92
C THR A 680 5.89 -15.15 76.01
N LYS A 681 5.20 -15.69 75.00
CA LYS A 681 3.74 -15.83 75.03
C LYS A 681 3.32 -16.85 76.09
N ILE A 682 2.22 -16.58 76.77
CA ILE A 682 1.57 -17.57 77.63
C ILE A 682 0.61 -18.37 76.74
N VAL A 683 0.91 -19.64 76.50
CA VAL A 683 0.03 -20.56 75.78
C VAL A 683 -0.89 -21.21 76.79
N ASP A 684 -2.04 -20.59 77.05
CA ASP A 684 -3.21 -21.28 77.60
C ASP A 684 -4.46 -20.55 77.08
N ASP A 685 -5.36 -21.33 76.48
CA ASP A 685 -6.73 -20.91 76.18
C ASP A 685 -7.37 -20.41 77.48
N ILE A 686 -7.67 -19.12 77.53
CA ILE A 686 -8.63 -18.59 78.49
C ILE A 686 -9.99 -19.14 78.05
N THR A 687 -10.27 -20.36 78.49
CA THR A 687 -11.61 -20.90 78.63
C THR A 687 -12.46 -19.85 79.34
N THR A 688 -13.37 -19.24 78.60
CA THR A 688 -14.45 -18.45 79.19
C THR A 688 -15.48 -19.45 79.69
N ASP A 689 -15.38 -19.78 80.97
CA ASP A 689 -16.49 -20.30 81.75
C ASP A 689 -17.58 -19.22 81.88
N ASP A 690 -18.83 -19.69 81.82
CA ASP A 690 -20.08 -19.11 82.33
C ASP A 690 -20.69 -17.86 81.66
N SER A 691 -21.59 -18.06 80.69
CA SER A 691 -23.07 -17.99 80.87
C SER A 691 -23.87 -18.18 79.58
#